data_AF-A0A1Q8L3D4-F1
#
_entry.id   AF-A0A1Q8L3D4-F1
#
_cell.length_a   1.000
_cell.length_b   1.000
_cell.length_c   1.000
_cell.angle_alpha   90.00
_cell.angle_beta   90.00
_cell.angle_gamma   90.00
#
_symmetry.space_group_name_H-M   'P 1'
#
loop_
_entity.id
_entity.type
_entity.pdbx_description
1 polymer ?
#
loop_
_entity_poly.entity_id
_entity_poly.type
_entity_poly.pdbx_seq_one_letter_code
_entity_poly.pdbx_strand_id
1 'polypeptide(L)'
;MTETTDETPATTPEHPYPRHWEADVVASDGGIVHLRPILPSDADALLDFHSKLSDRTRYLRYFGPYPRISARDLERFTVVDHRTRVAFLALLGDEIIAVGRYEGLTPGGGAAAQDGAGTDKPVTSAEVAFVVRDDHQSRGLGSILLEHLAAAARENGLSRFEAEVLVENHAMVRVFREAGYGVTRAFAEGVLHLEFDIDPTEKSIAVRYAREQAAEARSVANLLHPTSVAVIGASADETKIGHAVLLNLLRAGFTGPVYPVNPDARSVRGVRAYPSVIDIPDEVDLAVVAVPAANIDEVMDSCLAKGVKVLVVISSGFADAGDAGGTVAERRLVAEARAHGMRVVGPNALGVANPDPAVRLNATLAPRMPGHGRTGFFCQSGALGSAILANARTRGLGLSSFVSAGNRADVSGNDLMQYWQTDPNTEQVLLYLETFGNPRKFARVARRLARTKPVIAVKSGRHTGTLPSLASVAAPIDESSVQALFEQAGVIRVQTLPQMFDTALLIAHQPLPKGRRVAVVGNSTAVNLLVLDGLLDEGLELAGDPVDVGTQASPEAFAGAVRATLDGDVRPDALIAVFVPPVAVAGRDHARALRDAAAGAGVPVVAVFLAAEGIPAELSVPGTDGTPGRGSVPSFASPERATSALGRVSRYAQWRDTAVGEFVVPEGIDADRARDLVASFGPDVTHPLTDDEAVDLLACYGLEVITFRRAKGADDAVAAAGELGYPVVIKSTADQWRHRGDFVGVRLDLVSEEALRAAHAELSRVTGSDEVYVQRMAPKGTSCTVEVVDDPSFGSLVAFGLSGMATELLDDRAYRVLPVSTEDAARLVRAPRAAPLLTGYRGTDPVDLAALEDVVLRIGRLVEDLPQVRSLALDPVLASPQGAFVAGARVTIGPVPDRRDAGPRRLR
;
A
#
# COMPACT_ATOMS: atom_id res chain seq x y z
N MET A 1 17.61 -1.90 65.06
CA MET A 1 17.68 -0.44 64.90
C MET A 1 16.92 -0.09 63.65
N THR A 2 15.90 0.74 63.83
CA THR A 2 15.00 1.32 62.82
C THR A 2 15.77 2.10 61.76
N GLU A 3 15.52 1.80 60.49
CA GLU A 3 15.74 2.73 59.38
C GLU A 3 14.45 2.85 58.59
N THR A 4 13.94 4.06 58.59
CA THR A 4 12.67 4.54 58.04
C THR A 4 12.80 4.64 56.52
N THR A 5 12.06 3.82 55.78
CA THR A 5 11.84 4.02 54.35
C THR A 5 10.79 5.12 54.16
N ASP A 6 11.24 6.23 53.58
CA ASP A 6 10.43 7.38 53.17
C ASP A 6 9.62 6.97 51.92
N GLU A 7 8.40 6.48 52.12
CA GLU A 7 7.44 6.27 51.03
C GLU A 7 6.82 7.63 50.66
N THR A 8 7.45 8.32 49.71
CA THR A 8 6.75 9.36 48.96
C THR A 8 5.72 8.67 48.05
N PRO A 9 4.42 8.96 48.15
CA PRO A 9 3.44 8.36 47.26
C PRO A 9 3.73 8.85 45.85
N ALA A 10 4.08 7.92 44.94
CA ALA A 10 4.19 8.19 43.52
C ALA A 10 2.79 8.55 43.00
N THR A 11 2.49 9.85 42.97
CA THR A 11 1.33 10.40 42.26
C THR A 11 1.45 9.96 40.81
N THR A 12 0.61 9.01 40.40
CA THR A 12 0.44 8.68 38.99
C THR A 12 -0.08 9.95 38.32
N PRO A 13 0.56 10.50 37.27
CA PRO A 13 0.10 11.73 36.65
C PRO A 13 -1.36 11.54 36.20
N GLU A 14 -2.25 12.49 36.53
CA GLU A 14 -3.69 12.41 36.24
C GLU A 14 -3.98 12.20 34.75
N HIS A 15 -3.05 12.61 33.86
CA HIS A 15 -3.10 12.35 32.42
C HIS A 15 -1.72 11.89 31.89
N PRO A 16 -1.58 10.63 31.42
CA PRO A 16 -0.30 10.12 30.91
C PRO A 16 0.07 10.74 29.55
N TYR A 17 1.36 10.92 29.32
CA TYR A 17 1.89 11.44 28.06
C TYR A 17 1.54 10.52 26.86
N PRO A 18 0.91 11.04 25.79
CA PRO A 18 0.40 10.22 24.68
C PRO A 18 1.50 9.88 23.67
N ARG A 19 2.34 8.88 24.00
CA ARG A 19 3.46 8.44 23.15
C ARG A 19 3.05 8.05 21.72
N HIS A 20 1.84 7.54 21.52
CA HIS A 20 1.34 7.13 20.19
C HIS A 20 1.09 8.29 19.22
N TRP A 21 1.06 9.53 19.73
CA TRP A 21 0.96 10.75 18.93
C TRP A 21 2.29 11.18 18.30
N GLU A 22 3.42 10.66 18.78
CA GLU A 22 4.72 10.92 18.18
C GLU A 22 4.81 10.37 16.76
N ALA A 23 5.50 11.10 15.89
CA ALA A 23 5.65 10.73 14.49
C ALA A 23 6.81 11.45 13.81
N ASP A 24 7.53 10.74 12.95
CA ASP A 24 8.41 11.37 11.97
C ASP A 24 7.62 11.64 10.68
N VAL A 25 7.80 12.82 10.09
CA VAL A 25 7.07 13.24 8.90
C VAL A 25 7.98 13.83 7.85
N VAL A 26 7.64 13.62 6.57
CA VAL A 26 8.36 14.24 5.46
C VAL A 26 7.79 15.64 5.21
N ALA A 27 8.65 16.65 5.31
CA ALA A 27 8.34 18.03 4.98
C ALA A 27 8.34 18.26 3.46
N SER A 28 7.80 19.39 3.00
CA SER A 28 7.64 19.69 1.57
C SER A 28 8.96 19.79 0.78
N ASP A 29 10.08 19.97 1.46
CA ASP A 29 11.44 19.95 0.90
C ASP A 29 12.06 18.54 0.85
N GLY A 30 11.35 17.52 1.33
CA GLY A 30 11.78 16.13 1.37
C GLY A 30 12.61 15.77 2.61
N GLY A 31 12.91 16.73 3.49
CA GLY A 31 13.58 16.48 4.77
C GLY A 31 12.62 15.95 5.83
N ILE A 32 13.17 15.30 6.86
CA ILE A 32 12.36 14.76 7.97
C ILE A 32 12.23 15.79 9.09
N VAL A 33 11.09 15.73 9.78
CA VAL A 33 10.81 16.49 11.00
C VAL A 33 10.17 15.55 12.00
N HIS A 34 10.64 15.61 13.25
CA HIS A 34 10.07 14.82 14.33
C HIS A 34 8.94 15.61 15.00
N LEU A 35 7.78 14.99 15.18
CA LEU A 35 6.63 15.56 15.89
C LEU A 35 6.40 14.83 17.20
N ARG A 36 6.20 15.60 18.28
CA ARG A 36 5.75 15.06 19.56
C ARG A 36 4.90 16.06 20.36
N PRO A 37 4.05 15.58 21.29
CA PRO A 37 3.41 16.45 22.28
C PRO A 37 4.44 17.22 23.12
N ILE A 38 4.08 18.45 23.52
CA ILE A 38 4.91 19.27 24.41
C ILE A 38 4.99 18.67 25.82
N LEU A 39 6.12 18.89 26.50
CA LEU A 39 6.34 18.58 27.90
C LEU A 39 6.64 19.85 28.69
N PRO A 40 6.39 19.86 30.01
CA PRO A 40 6.79 20.98 30.88
C PRO A 40 8.28 21.31 30.80
N SER A 41 9.14 20.30 30.56
CA SER A 41 10.59 20.45 30.40
C SER A 41 11.02 21.21 29.14
N ASP A 42 10.11 21.44 28.19
CA ASP A 42 10.41 22.15 26.93
C ASP A 42 10.39 23.68 27.08
N ALA A 43 10.18 24.20 28.29
CA ALA A 43 10.05 25.63 28.54
C ALA A 43 11.25 26.45 28.03
N ASP A 44 12.48 25.99 28.29
CA ASP A 44 13.69 26.69 27.85
C ASP A 44 13.85 26.63 26.32
N ALA A 45 13.56 25.48 25.71
CA ALA A 45 13.59 25.32 24.26
C ALA A 45 12.52 26.18 23.56
N LEU A 46 11.34 26.33 24.18
CA LEU A 46 10.27 27.19 23.67
C LEU A 46 10.63 28.68 23.75
N LEU A 47 11.34 29.09 24.80
CA LEU A 47 11.88 30.45 24.92
C LEU A 47 12.94 30.73 23.85
N ASP A 48 13.87 29.79 23.63
CA ASP A 48 14.87 29.90 22.57
C ASP A 48 14.22 30.01 21.18
N PHE A 49 13.25 29.14 20.89
CA PHE A 49 12.44 29.20 19.67
C PHE A 49 11.77 30.56 19.48
N HIS A 50 11.10 31.09 20.51
CA HIS A 50 10.41 32.38 20.43
C HIS A 50 11.39 33.54 20.19
N SER A 51 12.59 33.47 20.75
CA SER A 51 13.63 34.48 20.57
C SER A 51 14.14 34.57 19.12
N LYS A 52 14.05 33.46 18.38
CA LYS A 52 14.47 33.35 16.98
C LYS A 52 13.38 33.78 15.98
N LEU A 53 12.15 34.04 16.44
CA LEU A 53 11.07 34.52 15.57
C LEU A 53 11.25 35.99 15.20
N SER A 54 10.97 36.34 13.94
CA SER A 54 10.92 37.75 13.54
C SER A 54 9.79 38.50 14.25
N ASP A 55 9.93 39.83 14.38
CA ASP A 55 8.87 40.68 14.95
C ASP A 55 7.57 40.54 14.15
N ARG A 56 7.68 40.33 12.83
CA ARG A 56 6.54 40.10 11.94
C ARG A 56 5.83 38.79 12.27
N THR A 57 6.56 37.69 12.42
CA THR A 57 5.97 36.39 12.77
C THR A 57 5.29 36.45 14.14
N ARG A 58 5.89 37.15 15.12
CA ARG A 58 5.28 37.40 16.43
C ARG A 58 4.00 38.25 16.31
N TYR A 59 4.03 39.33 15.53
CA TYR A 59 2.85 40.16 15.28
C TYR A 59 1.70 39.37 14.65
N LEU A 60 1.99 38.59 13.60
CA LEU A 60 0.99 37.76 12.90
C LEU A 60 0.40 36.65 13.78
N ARG A 61 1.15 36.20 14.79
CA ARG A 61 0.75 35.14 15.72
C ARG A 61 -0.09 35.65 16.89
N TYR A 62 0.31 36.78 17.46
CA TYR A 62 -0.24 37.30 18.71
C TYR A 62 -1.07 38.57 18.52
N PHE A 63 -1.33 38.98 17.28
CA PHE A 63 -2.12 40.16 16.91
C PHE A 63 -1.58 41.49 17.50
N GLY A 64 -0.29 41.52 17.86
CA GLY A 64 0.34 42.64 18.55
C GLY A 64 1.82 42.40 18.90
N PRO A 65 2.50 43.42 19.45
CA PRO A 65 3.89 43.30 19.88
C PRO A 65 4.02 42.36 21.07
N TYR A 66 4.63 41.19 20.85
CA TYR A 66 4.83 40.15 21.86
C TYR A 66 6.31 39.74 21.97
N PRO A 67 7.19 40.64 22.47
CA PRO A 67 8.64 40.47 22.38
C PRO A 67 9.21 39.37 23.28
N ARG A 68 8.51 39.02 24.37
CA ARG A 68 8.90 37.97 25.33
C ARG A 68 7.67 37.22 25.80
N ILE A 69 7.81 35.92 26.05
CA ILE A 69 6.78 35.11 26.70
C ILE A 69 6.83 35.39 28.21
N SER A 70 5.68 35.70 28.82
CA SER A 70 5.59 35.88 30.28
C SER A 70 5.75 34.53 30.99
N ALA A 71 6.18 34.50 32.26
CA ALA A 71 6.29 33.24 33.02
C ALA A 71 4.95 32.48 33.08
N ARG A 72 3.84 33.22 33.21
CA ARG A 72 2.48 32.66 33.20
C ARG A 72 2.11 32.04 31.86
N ASP A 73 2.43 32.71 30.75
CA ASP A 73 2.14 32.18 29.42
C ASP A 73 3.04 31.00 29.08
N LEU A 74 4.29 31.02 29.53
CA LEU A 74 5.23 29.92 29.35
C LEU A 74 4.71 28.64 30.04
N GLU A 75 4.31 28.75 31.31
CA GLU A 75 3.68 27.65 32.05
C GLU A 75 2.39 27.18 31.37
N ARG A 76 1.53 28.11 30.94
CA ARG A 76 0.30 27.78 30.20
C ARG A 76 0.57 27.06 28.88
N PHE A 77 1.66 27.38 28.19
CA PHE A 77 1.97 26.80 26.88
C PHE A 77 2.63 25.42 26.99
N THR A 78 3.34 25.13 28.07
CA THR A 78 4.07 23.86 28.26
C THR A 78 3.35 22.86 29.17
N VAL A 79 2.51 23.31 30.10
CA VAL A 79 1.75 22.45 31.01
C VAL A 79 0.32 22.26 30.49
N VAL A 80 0.13 21.18 29.72
CA VAL A 80 -1.13 20.82 29.06
C VAL A 80 -1.69 19.50 29.61
N ASP A 81 -3.00 19.26 29.43
CA ASP A 81 -3.71 18.07 29.95
C ASP A 81 -3.80 16.93 28.92
N HIS A 82 -3.31 17.16 27.70
CA HIS A 82 -3.42 16.26 26.55
C HIS A 82 -4.87 15.87 26.17
N ARG A 83 -5.86 16.65 26.60
CA ARG A 83 -7.29 16.43 26.35
C ARG A 83 -7.97 17.67 25.80
N THR A 84 -8.20 18.65 26.68
CA THR A 84 -8.82 19.93 26.31
C THR A 84 -7.79 20.95 25.85
N ARG A 85 -6.53 20.79 26.27
CA ARG A 85 -5.38 21.58 25.84
C ARG A 85 -4.32 20.62 25.31
N VAL A 86 -3.94 20.82 24.06
CA VAL A 86 -2.89 20.03 23.41
C VAL A 86 -1.94 20.97 22.69
N ALA A 87 -0.65 20.69 22.77
CA ALA A 87 0.34 21.32 21.91
C ALA A 87 1.31 20.26 21.37
N PHE A 88 1.64 20.40 20.09
CA PHE A 88 2.66 19.63 19.37
C PHE A 88 3.85 20.53 19.06
N LEU A 89 5.04 19.95 19.21
CA LEU A 89 6.31 20.49 18.75
C LEU A 89 6.71 19.80 17.45
N ALA A 90 7.23 20.57 16.50
CA ALA A 90 7.99 20.08 15.36
C ALA A 90 9.47 20.36 15.61
N LEU A 91 10.27 19.30 15.56
CA LEU A 91 11.68 19.26 15.97
C LEU A 91 12.59 18.89 14.80
N LEU A 92 13.74 19.54 14.72
CA LEU A 92 14.88 19.16 13.88
C LEU A 92 16.10 19.05 14.79
N GLY A 93 16.56 17.82 15.03
CA GLY A 93 17.38 17.49 16.20
C GLY A 93 16.63 17.83 17.48
N ASP A 94 17.29 18.54 18.39
CA ASP A 94 16.68 19.06 19.62
C ASP A 94 16.04 20.44 19.45
N GLU A 95 16.06 21.01 18.25
CA GLU A 95 15.60 22.37 17.99
C GLU A 95 14.12 22.42 17.61
N ILE A 96 13.34 23.22 18.34
CA ILE A 96 11.94 23.50 17.97
C ILE A 96 11.93 24.42 16.74
N ILE A 97 11.25 23.98 15.68
CA ILE A 97 11.12 24.73 14.42
C ILE A 97 9.67 25.15 14.14
N ALA A 98 8.69 24.51 14.78
CA ALA A 98 7.29 24.93 14.76
C ALA A 98 6.52 24.43 15.99
N VAL A 99 5.45 25.15 16.33
CA VAL A 99 4.54 24.81 17.44
C VAL A 99 3.10 24.94 16.95
N GLY A 100 2.29 23.93 17.20
CA GLY A 100 0.85 23.94 16.95
C GLY A 100 0.11 23.57 18.23
N ARG A 101 -0.99 24.24 18.53
CA ARG A 101 -1.80 23.96 19.72
C ARG A 101 -3.29 24.10 19.46
N TYR A 102 -4.10 23.40 20.27
CA TYR A 102 -5.51 23.71 20.43
C TYR A 102 -5.88 23.91 21.90
N GLU A 103 -6.92 24.70 22.14
CA GLU A 103 -7.51 24.94 23.45
C GLU A 103 -9.05 24.85 23.38
N GLY A 104 -9.64 24.02 24.23
CA GLY A 104 -11.08 23.74 24.26
C GLY A 104 -11.91 24.98 24.56
N LEU A 105 -12.99 25.17 23.79
CA LEU A 105 -13.92 26.29 23.92
C LEU A 105 -15.16 25.89 24.72
N THR A 106 -15.55 26.70 25.69
CA THR A 106 -16.81 26.50 26.42
C THR A 106 -18.02 26.99 25.60
N PRO A 107 -19.23 26.42 25.79
CA PRO A 107 -20.44 26.90 25.12
C PRO A 107 -20.70 28.38 25.48
N GLY A 108 -20.35 29.30 24.58
CA GLY A 108 -20.37 30.75 24.85
C GLY A 108 -19.13 31.51 24.35
N GLY A 109 -18.12 30.84 23.78
CA GLY A 109 -17.00 31.48 23.06
C GLY A 109 -15.85 31.97 23.93
N GLY A 110 -15.75 31.52 25.19
CA GLY A 110 -14.61 31.78 26.07
C GLY A 110 -13.70 30.56 26.24
N ALA A 111 -12.39 30.78 26.34
CA ALA A 111 -11.42 29.76 26.76
C ALA A 111 -11.88 29.15 28.10
N ALA A 112 -11.84 27.82 28.20
CA ALA A 112 -12.32 27.10 29.39
C ALA A 112 -11.64 27.63 30.67
N ALA A 113 -12.42 28.29 31.53
CA ALA A 113 -11.93 28.77 32.82
C ALA A 113 -11.67 27.59 33.76
N GLN A 114 -10.54 27.64 34.48
CA GLN A 114 -10.10 26.64 35.47
C GLN A 114 -10.96 26.61 36.75
N ASP A 115 -11.97 27.47 36.88
CA ASP A 115 -12.74 27.60 38.11
C ASP A 115 -14.09 26.90 37.97
N GLY A 116 -14.13 25.62 38.36
CA GLY A 116 -15.21 24.79 38.92
C GLY A 116 -16.72 25.17 38.85
N ALA A 117 -17.16 26.05 37.97
CA ALA A 117 -18.56 26.39 37.75
C ALA A 117 -19.05 25.60 36.54
N GLY A 118 -19.52 24.40 36.83
CA GLY A 118 -19.97 23.42 35.85
C GLY A 118 -21.05 23.96 34.91
N THR A 119 -20.73 23.96 33.62
CA THR A 119 -21.73 23.59 32.62
C THR A 119 -21.52 22.11 32.32
N ASP A 120 -22.51 21.27 32.60
CA ASP A 120 -22.54 19.81 32.34
C ASP A 120 -22.48 19.44 30.83
N LYS A 121 -22.10 20.39 29.97
CA LYS A 121 -22.02 20.20 28.52
C LYS A 121 -20.58 19.86 28.13
N PRO A 122 -20.34 18.76 27.40
CA PRO A 122 -19.01 18.42 26.91
C PRO A 122 -18.49 19.51 25.97
N VAL A 123 -17.19 19.80 26.06
CA VAL A 123 -16.49 20.66 25.11
C VAL A 123 -16.48 19.94 23.76
N THR A 124 -17.11 20.53 22.75
CA THR A 124 -17.21 19.95 21.40
C THR A 124 -16.39 20.68 20.35
N SER A 125 -15.78 21.82 20.71
CA SER A 125 -14.99 22.69 19.84
C SER A 125 -13.72 23.18 20.52
N ALA A 126 -12.70 23.53 19.72
CA ALA A 126 -11.44 24.09 20.23
C ALA A 126 -10.86 25.16 19.29
N GLU A 127 -10.20 26.16 19.87
CA GLU A 127 -9.44 27.17 19.12
C GLU A 127 -8.08 26.58 18.73
N VAL A 128 -7.68 26.68 17.45
CA VAL A 128 -6.44 26.10 16.92
C VAL A 128 -5.47 27.17 16.42
N ALA A 129 -4.19 26.98 16.70
CA ALA A 129 -3.24 28.09 16.73
C ALA A 129 -1.81 27.59 16.41
N PHE A 130 -1.11 28.19 15.43
CA PHE A 130 0.20 27.72 14.92
C PHE A 130 1.25 28.84 14.84
N VAL A 131 2.52 28.47 14.98
CA VAL A 131 3.67 29.33 14.66
C VAL A 131 4.82 28.49 14.10
N VAL A 132 5.48 29.01 13.06
CA VAL A 132 6.62 28.36 12.37
C VAL A 132 7.77 29.35 12.29
N ARG A 133 8.98 28.92 12.62
CA ARG A 133 10.19 29.77 12.54
C ARG A 133 10.44 30.23 11.11
N ASP A 134 10.86 31.48 10.95
CA ASP A 134 10.93 32.17 9.65
C ASP A 134 11.73 31.41 8.58
N ASP A 135 12.87 30.83 8.95
CA ASP A 135 13.76 29.98 8.11
C ASP A 135 13.20 28.58 7.81
N HIS A 136 12.14 28.15 8.51
CA HIS A 136 11.43 26.87 8.29
C HIS A 136 10.04 27.04 7.67
N GLN A 137 9.64 28.27 7.33
CA GLN A 137 8.39 28.52 6.62
C GLN A 137 8.41 27.91 5.21
N SER A 138 7.23 27.67 4.62
CA SER A 138 7.07 27.02 3.31
C SER A 138 7.51 25.55 3.23
N ARG A 139 7.86 24.93 4.36
CA ARG A 139 8.16 23.48 4.46
C ARG A 139 6.92 22.61 4.73
N GLY A 140 5.71 23.20 4.70
CA GLY A 140 4.45 22.48 4.91
C GLY A 140 4.10 22.16 6.39
N LEU A 141 4.89 22.66 7.35
CA LEU A 141 4.78 22.34 8.78
C LEU A 141 3.43 22.71 9.40
N GLY A 142 2.82 23.84 9.00
CA GLY A 142 1.50 24.23 9.50
C GLY A 142 0.42 23.20 9.15
N SER A 143 0.41 22.72 7.90
CA SER A 143 -0.53 21.67 7.46
C SER A 143 -0.28 20.34 8.17
N ILE A 144 0.99 19.98 8.42
CA ILE A 144 1.34 18.77 9.18
C ILE A 144 0.80 18.90 10.61
N LEU A 145 1.12 19.97 11.33
CA LEU A 145 0.67 20.19 12.71
C LEU A 145 -0.85 20.15 12.82
N LEU A 146 -1.55 20.77 11.86
CA LEU A 146 -3.00 20.77 11.78
C LEU A 146 -3.58 19.35 11.63
N GLU A 147 -2.99 18.51 10.77
CA GLU A 147 -3.41 17.10 10.62
C GLU A 147 -3.25 16.31 11.92
N HIS A 148 -2.15 16.50 12.64
CA HIS A 148 -1.90 15.82 13.92
C HIS A 148 -2.78 16.33 15.06
N LEU A 149 -3.00 17.65 15.14
CA LEU A 149 -3.94 18.24 16.10
C LEU A 149 -5.37 17.77 15.84
N ALA A 150 -5.81 17.71 14.58
CA ALA A 150 -7.14 17.20 14.23
C ALA A 150 -7.31 15.74 14.64
N ALA A 151 -6.29 14.90 14.42
CA ALA A 151 -6.32 13.51 14.86
C ALA A 151 -6.42 13.37 16.38
N ALA A 152 -5.62 14.12 17.13
CA ALA A 152 -5.66 14.14 18.60
C ALA A 152 -7.00 14.67 19.13
N ALA A 153 -7.53 15.74 18.53
CA ALA A 153 -8.80 16.32 18.91
C ALA A 153 -9.98 15.36 18.69
N ARG A 154 -9.98 14.61 17.57
CA ARG A 154 -10.97 13.55 17.32
C ARG A 154 -10.89 12.42 18.34
N GLU A 155 -9.68 11.99 18.70
CA GLU A 155 -9.48 10.99 19.76
C GLU A 155 -10.03 11.48 21.11
N ASN A 156 -9.97 12.79 21.35
CA ASN A 156 -10.52 13.45 22.53
C ASN A 156 -12.01 13.83 22.42
N GLY A 157 -12.72 13.42 21.35
CA GLY A 157 -14.16 13.66 21.20
C GLY A 157 -14.54 15.07 20.74
N LEU A 158 -13.59 15.86 20.26
CA LEU A 158 -13.87 17.18 19.65
C LEU A 158 -14.38 16.99 18.22
N SER A 159 -15.35 17.81 17.86
CA SER A 159 -16.01 17.77 16.54
C SER A 159 -15.63 18.94 15.64
N ARG A 160 -15.18 20.08 16.20
CA ARG A 160 -14.95 21.33 15.47
C ARG A 160 -13.69 22.06 15.92
N PHE A 161 -13.00 22.69 14.97
CA PHE A 161 -11.98 23.68 15.25
C PHE A 161 -12.43 25.08 14.82
N GLU A 162 -11.97 26.06 15.58
CA GLU A 162 -12.10 27.50 15.30
C GLU A 162 -10.72 28.13 15.20
N ALA A 163 -10.52 29.10 14.32
CA ALA A 163 -9.25 29.81 14.18
C ALA A 163 -9.45 31.28 13.82
N GLU A 164 -8.72 32.15 14.50
CA GLU A 164 -8.60 33.56 14.16
C GLU A 164 -7.30 33.82 13.42
N VAL A 165 -7.36 34.56 12.31
CA VAL A 165 -6.20 34.88 11.46
C VAL A 165 -6.30 36.29 10.92
N LEU A 166 -5.23 37.08 11.02
CA LEU A 166 -5.16 38.39 10.34
C LEU A 166 -5.31 38.22 8.82
N VAL A 167 -6.11 39.08 8.18
CA VAL A 167 -6.34 39.07 6.71
C VAL A 167 -5.03 39.16 5.92
N GLU A 168 -4.04 39.89 6.46
CA GLU A 168 -2.70 40.04 5.87
C GLU A 168 -1.82 38.78 5.99
N ASN A 169 -2.19 37.81 6.84
CA ASN A 169 -1.49 36.53 6.94
C ASN A 169 -1.93 35.57 5.83
N HIS A 170 -1.65 35.94 4.58
CA HIS A 170 -2.02 35.16 3.40
C HIS A 170 -1.47 33.72 3.42
N ALA A 171 -0.34 33.49 4.10
CA ALA A 171 0.21 32.16 4.28
C ALA A 171 -0.71 31.26 5.12
N MET A 172 -1.11 31.72 6.32
CA MET A 172 -2.02 30.95 7.18
C MET A 172 -3.43 30.83 6.58
N VAL A 173 -3.96 31.91 5.99
CA VAL A 173 -5.27 31.86 5.30
C VAL A 173 -5.28 30.78 4.22
N ARG A 174 -4.18 30.61 3.48
CA ARG A 174 -4.03 29.54 2.48
C ARG A 174 -3.94 28.16 3.11
N VAL A 175 -3.16 27.98 4.19
CA VAL A 175 -3.09 26.69 4.92
C VAL A 175 -4.50 26.22 5.31
N PHE A 176 -5.28 27.12 5.91
CA PHE A 176 -6.64 26.83 6.35
C PHE A 176 -7.60 26.59 5.16
N ARG A 177 -7.59 27.45 4.12
CA ARG A 177 -8.45 27.23 2.94
C ARG A 177 -8.13 25.92 2.21
N GLU A 178 -6.86 25.60 2.02
CA GLU A 178 -6.44 24.36 1.36
C GLU A 178 -6.75 23.11 2.19
N ALA A 179 -6.82 23.23 3.52
CA ALA A 179 -7.31 22.17 4.40
C ALA A 179 -8.84 21.97 4.34
N GLY A 180 -9.55 22.81 3.58
CA GLY A 180 -11.00 22.69 3.34
C GLY A 180 -11.86 23.63 4.18
N TYR A 181 -11.28 24.62 4.86
CA TYR A 181 -12.02 25.46 5.81
C TYR A 181 -12.78 26.60 5.14
N GLY A 182 -14.02 26.77 5.59
CA GLY A 182 -14.91 27.85 5.16
C GLY A 182 -14.63 29.14 5.90
N VAL A 183 -14.68 30.26 5.19
CA VAL A 183 -14.68 31.59 5.82
C VAL A 183 -16.12 31.89 6.24
N THR A 184 -16.41 31.86 7.54
CA THR A 184 -17.76 32.12 8.06
C THR A 184 -18.01 33.60 8.25
N ARG A 185 -17.04 34.39 8.75
CA ARG A 185 -17.21 35.83 9.04
C ARG A 185 -15.89 36.62 8.93
N ALA A 186 -15.97 37.87 8.46
CA ALA A 186 -14.88 38.85 8.50
C ALA A 186 -15.31 40.03 9.38
N PHE A 187 -14.52 40.41 10.37
CA PHE A 187 -14.82 41.53 11.28
C PHE A 187 -14.24 42.87 10.78
N ALA A 188 -14.69 43.96 11.42
CA ALA A 188 -14.34 45.34 11.07
C ALA A 188 -12.85 45.72 11.31
N GLU A 189 -12.04 44.84 11.91
CA GLU A 189 -10.64 45.10 12.29
C GLU A 189 -9.61 44.21 11.57
N GLY A 190 -9.98 43.58 10.44
CA GLY A 190 -9.01 42.85 9.61
C GLY A 190 -8.62 41.46 10.14
N VAL A 191 -9.44 40.85 11.01
CA VAL A 191 -9.34 39.45 11.45
C VAL A 191 -10.40 38.60 10.75
N LEU A 192 -10.01 37.41 10.30
CA LEU A 192 -10.87 36.37 9.74
C LEU A 192 -11.14 35.30 10.79
N HIS A 193 -12.41 34.96 10.99
CA HIS A 193 -12.83 33.81 11.78
C HIS A 193 -13.11 32.63 10.86
N LEU A 194 -12.49 31.48 11.14
CA LEU A 194 -12.58 30.26 10.35
C LEU A 194 -13.09 29.13 11.25
N GLU A 195 -14.10 28.41 10.77
CA GLU A 195 -14.69 27.27 11.48
C GLU A 195 -14.71 26.04 10.57
N PHE A 196 -14.50 24.85 11.14
CA PHE A 196 -14.58 23.61 10.39
C PHE A 196 -14.70 22.35 11.25
N ASP A 197 -15.30 21.32 10.67
CA ASP A 197 -15.43 20.01 11.30
C ASP A 197 -14.11 19.23 11.22
N ILE A 198 -13.76 18.58 12.34
CA ILE A 198 -12.52 17.82 12.50
C ILE A 198 -12.55 16.53 11.68
N ASP A 199 -13.74 15.98 11.46
CA ASP A 199 -13.89 14.78 10.66
C ASP A 199 -13.49 15.01 9.20
N PRO A 200 -12.62 14.16 8.65
CA PRO A 200 -12.07 14.38 7.33
C PRO A 200 -13.14 14.18 6.25
N THR A 201 -13.29 15.17 5.37
CA THR A 201 -14.07 15.04 4.13
C THR A 201 -13.24 14.34 3.06
N GLU A 202 -13.88 13.75 2.04
CA GLU A 202 -13.16 13.15 0.90
C GLU A 202 -12.15 14.12 0.27
N LYS A 203 -12.53 15.41 0.19
CA LYS A 203 -11.66 16.46 -0.33
C LYS A 203 -10.43 16.70 0.54
N SER A 204 -10.58 16.73 1.87
CA SER A 204 -9.43 16.92 2.78
C SER A 204 -8.49 15.71 2.77
N ILE A 205 -9.04 14.49 2.66
CA ILE A 205 -8.26 13.25 2.49
C ILE A 205 -7.45 13.30 1.19
N ALA A 206 -8.07 13.71 0.07
CA ALA A 206 -7.39 13.81 -1.21
C ALA A 206 -6.23 14.82 -1.18
N VAL A 207 -6.43 15.98 -0.57
CA VAL A 207 -5.37 17.00 -0.38
C VAL A 207 -4.24 16.46 0.49
N ARG A 208 -4.56 15.78 1.60
CA ARG A 208 -3.56 15.14 2.47
C ARG A 208 -2.71 14.14 1.68
N TYR A 209 -3.33 13.27 0.90
CA TYR A 209 -2.62 12.30 0.08
C TYR A 209 -1.79 12.91 -1.04
N ALA A 210 -2.23 14.02 -1.63
CA ALA A 210 -1.44 14.75 -2.62
C ALA A 210 -0.18 15.38 -2.00
N ARG A 211 -0.32 15.95 -0.80
CA ARG A 211 0.81 16.53 -0.04
C ARG A 211 1.81 15.47 0.42
N GLU A 212 1.31 14.34 0.93
CA GLU A 212 2.14 13.17 1.27
C GLU A 212 2.94 12.70 0.05
N GLN A 213 2.27 12.51 -1.10
CA GLN A 213 2.92 12.11 -2.33
C GLN A 213 4.01 13.10 -2.77
N ALA A 214 3.71 14.40 -2.77
CA ALA A 214 4.66 15.43 -3.21
C ALA A 214 5.90 15.51 -2.30
N ALA A 215 5.70 15.43 -0.98
CA ALA A 215 6.79 15.46 -0.01
C ALA A 215 7.69 14.21 -0.11
N GLU A 216 7.10 13.02 -0.20
CA GLU A 216 7.85 11.76 -0.36
C GLU A 216 8.57 11.70 -1.71
N ALA A 217 7.91 12.13 -2.79
CA ALA A 217 8.55 12.25 -4.09
C ALA A 217 9.75 13.19 -4.06
N ARG A 218 9.65 14.34 -3.36
CA ARG A 218 10.78 15.25 -3.18
C ARG A 218 11.92 14.61 -2.38
N SER A 219 11.59 13.87 -1.32
CA SER A 219 12.57 13.15 -0.50
C SER A 219 13.38 12.14 -1.33
N VAL A 220 12.70 11.37 -2.18
CA VAL A 220 13.34 10.43 -3.12
C VAL A 220 14.08 11.17 -4.24
N ALA A 221 13.60 12.32 -4.70
CA ALA A 221 14.31 13.12 -5.69
C ALA A 221 15.67 13.60 -5.16
N ASN A 222 15.75 13.99 -3.88
CA ASN A 222 17.02 14.37 -3.23
C ASN A 222 18.02 13.20 -3.19
N LEU A 223 17.53 11.95 -3.16
CA LEU A 223 18.35 10.75 -3.26
C LEU A 223 18.83 10.46 -4.69
N LEU A 224 17.95 10.62 -5.69
CA LEU A 224 18.21 10.20 -7.07
C LEU A 224 18.85 11.27 -7.96
N HIS A 225 18.79 12.54 -7.55
CA HIS A 225 19.38 13.69 -8.25
C HIS A 225 20.30 14.50 -7.32
N PRO A 226 21.30 13.87 -6.67
CA PRO A 226 22.23 14.61 -5.81
C PRO A 226 23.13 15.50 -6.66
N THR A 227 23.47 16.69 -6.15
CA THR A 227 24.45 17.57 -6.79
C THR A 227 25.88 17.24 -6.39
N SER A 228 26.08 16.59 -5.24
CA SER A 228 27.37 16.16 -4.72
C SER A 228 27.28 14.84 -3.95
N VAL A 229 28.35 14.04 -3.98
CA VAL A 229 28.40 12.73 -3.30
C VAL A 229 29.68 12.59 -2.48
N ALA A 230 29.55 12.28 -1.18
CA ALA A 230 30.66 11.84 -0.34
C ALA A 230 30.70 10.30 -0.25
N VAL A 231 31.88 9.70 -0.30
CA VAL A 231 32.08 8.25 -0.13
C VAL A 231 32.89 8.01 1.14
N ILE A 232 32.20 7.65 2.21
CA ILE A 232 32.77 7.44 3.54
C ILE A 232 33.26 6.00 3.67
N GLY A 233 34.55 5.83 3.94
CA GLY A 233 35.23 4.54 3.85
C GLY A 233 35.85 4.29 2.46
N ALA A 234 35.99 5.31 1.63
CA ALA A 234 36.71 5.22 0.36
C ALA A 234 38.15 4.75 0.59
N SER A 235 38.68 3.92 -0.30
CA SER A 235 40.02 3.35 -0.14
C SER A 235 40.71 3.09 -1.49
N ALA A 236 42.05 3.12 -1.48
CA ALA A 236 42.85 2.68 -2.63
C ALA A 236 42.89 1.15 -2.76
N ASP A 237 42.60 0.43 -1.66
CA ASP A 237 42.52 -1.03 -1.62
C ASP A 237 41.31 -1.55 -2.41
N GLU A 238 41.57 -2.31 -3.48
CA GLU A 238 40.56 -2.83 -4.40
C GLU A 238 39.61 -3.85 -3.78
N THR A 239 39.96 -4.39 -2.61
CA THR A 239 39.11 -5.36 -1.89
C THR A 239 38.01 -4.70 -1.06
N LYS A 240 38.09 -3.38 -0.80
CA LYS A 240 37.15 -2.67 0.07
C LYS A 240 35.90 -2.19 -0.67
N ILE A 241 34.76 -2.23 0.01
CA ILE A 241 33.46 -1.75 -0.51
C ILE A 241 33.54 -0.29 -0.97
N GLY A 242 34.11 0.60 -0.15
CA GLY A 242 34.26 2.01 -0.51
C GLY A 242 35.12 2.27 -1.74
N HIS A 243 36.05 1.36 -2.09
CA HIS A 243 36.78 1.42 -3.35
C HIS A 243 35.84 1.18 -4.54
N ALA A 244 35.03 0.11 -4.47
CA ALA A 244 34.14 -0.29 -5.55
C ALA A 244 33.13 0.81 -5.89
N VAL A 245 32.50 1.42 -4.87
CA VAL A 245 31.52 2.51 -5.07
C VAL A 245 32.19 3.73 -5.70
N LEU A 246 33.32 4.18 -5.16
CA LEU A 246 34.03 5.34 -5.71
C LEU A 246 34.41 5.09 -7.18
N LEU A 247 34.93 3.91 -7.49
CA LEU A 247 35.30 3.53 -8.85
C LEU A 247 34.08 3.51 -9.78
N ASN A 248 32.93 3.05 -9.31
CA ASN A 248 31.69 3.00 -10.09
C ASN A 248 31.13 4.39 -10.38
N LEU A 249 31.15 5.31 -9.40
CA LEU A 249 30.78 6.72 -9.59
C LEU A 249 31.65 7.39 -10.66
N LEU A 250 32.97 7.21 -10.56
CA LEU A 250 33.92 7.78 -11.52
C LEU A 250 33.76 7.17 -12.92
N ARG A 251 33.53 5.86 -13.03
CA ARG A 251 33.31 5.16 -14.31
C ARG A 251 32.00 5.54 -14.98
N ALA A 252 30.94 5.76 -14.21
CA ALA A 252 29.66 6.23 -14.74
C ALA A 252 29.75 7.66 -15.28
N GLY A 253 30.72 8.44 -14.77
CA GLY A 253 30.89 9.84 -15.11
C GLY A 253 29.82 10.71 -14.45
N PHE A 254 29.59 10.49 -13.15
CA PHE A 254 28.68 11.31 -12.34
C PHE A 254 28.93 12.81 -12.60
N THR A 255 27.85 13.57 -12.79
CA THR A 255 27.96 14.95 -13.30
C THR A 255 28.33 15.97 -12.22
N GLY A 256 28.16 15.63 -10.93
CA GLY A 256 28.59 16.43 -9.79
C GLY A 256 29.95 16.03 -9.21
N PRO A 257 30.47 16.77 -8.21
CA PRO A 257 31.68 16.40 -7.49
C PRO A 257 31.50 15.13 -6.64
N VAL A 258 32.58 14.35 -6.56
CA VAL A 258 32.69 13.15 -5.72
C VAL A 258 33.81 13.36 -4.70
N TYR A 259 33.51 13.21 -3.41
CA TYR A 259 34.44 13.42 -2.30
C TYR A 259 34.74 12.10 -1.56
N PRO A 260 35.89 11.47 -1.80
CA PRO A 260 36.38 10.38 -0.97
C PRO A 260 36.63 10.85 0.47
N VAL A 261 36.11 10.14 1.46
CA VAL A 261 36.39 10.40 2.88
C VAL A 261 37.18 9.23 3.46
N ASN A 262 38.41 9.53 3.88
CA ASN A 262 39.37 8.59 4.44
C ASN A 262 40.38 9.35 5.34
N PRO A 263 40.48 9.04 6.64
CA PRO A 263 41.40 9.70 7.59
C PRO A 263 42.88 9.64 7.21
N ASP A 264 43.32 8.55 6.58
CA ASP A 264 44.74 8.24 6.37
C ASP A 264 45.22 8.61 4.96
N ALA A 265 44.30 8.81 4.01
CA ALA A 265 44.63 9.03 2.60
C ALA A 265 44.49 10.50 2.22
N ARG A 266 45.52 11.07 1.58
CA ARG A 266 45.42 12.40 0.94
C ARG A 266 44.64 12.38 -0.38
N SER A 267 44.61 11.23 -1.04
CA SER A 267 43.89 11.03 -2.29
C SER A 267 43.52 9.57 -2.47
N VAL A 268 42.37 9.30 -3.08
CA VAL A 268 41.94 7.95 -3.48
C VAL A 268 41.63 7.97 -4.97
N ARG A 269 42.28 7.09 -5.75
CA ARG A 269 42.13 7.00 -7.23
C ARG A 269 42.36 8.32 -7.98
N GLY A 270 43.26 9.16 -7.46
CA GLY A 270 43.59 10.47 -8.05
C GLY A 270 42.62 11.60 -7.70
N VAL A 271 41.60 11.33 -6.88
CA VAL A 271 40.68 12.34 -6.35
C VAL A 271 41.12 12.73 -4.94
N ARG A 272 41.09 14.02 -4.60
CA ARG A 272 41.43 14.52 -3.26
C ARG A 272 40.52 13.89 -2.22
N ALA A 273 41.10 13.30 -1.18
CA ALA A 273 40.36 12.71 -0.07
C ALA A 273 40.40 13.65 1.14
N TYR A 274 39.36 13.56 1.96
CA TYR A 274 39.17 14.35 3.18
C TYR A 274 39.15 13.43 4.41
N PRO A 275 39.69 13.86 5.57
CA PRO A 275 39.66 13.04 6.77
C PRO A 275 38.25 12.79 7.29
N SER A 276 37.41 13.83 7.30
CA SER A 276 35.99 13.75 7.63
C SER A 276 35.12 14.48 6.58
N VAL A 277 33.83 14.16 6.57
CA VAL A 277 32.82 14.79 5.70
C VAL A 277 32.64 16.29 6.03
N ILE A 278 32.90 16.70 7.29
CA ILE A 278 32.87 18.11 7.70
C ILE A 278 34.01 18.94 7.10
N ASP A 279 35.12 18.30 6.72
CA ASP A 279 36.29 18.97 6.14
C ASP A 279 36.10 19.28 4.65
N ILE A 280 35.04 18.75 4.04
CA ILE A 280 34.70 19.04 2.64
C ILE A 280 34.25 20.51 2.58
N PRO A 281 34.83 21.35 1.71
CA PRO A 281 34.49 22.77 1.64
C PRO A 281 33.08 23.02 1.10
N ASP A 282 32.61 22.16 0.20
CA ASP A 282 31.31 22.29 -0.47
C ASP A 282 30.20 21.53 0.26
N GLU A 283 28.95 21.81 -0.08
CA GLU A 283 27.78 21.08 0.42
C GLU A 283 27.79 19.60 -0.04
N VAL A 284 27.25 18.71 0.79
CA VAL A 284 27.16 17.26 0.51
C VAL A 284 25.69 16.84 0.54
N ASP A 285 25.10 16.55 -0.62
CA ASP A 285 23.70 16.09 -0.68
C ASP A 285 23.55 14.62 -0.24
N LEU A 286 24.44 13.76 -0.72
CA LEU A 286 24.40 12.30 -0.54
C LEU A 286 25.71 11.79 0.07
N ALA A 287 25.62 11.00 1.15
CA ALA A 287 26.77 10.27 1.68
C ALA A 287 26.58 8.76 1.52
N VAL A 288 27.50 8.11 0.81
CA VAL A 288 27.58 6.65 0.73
C VAL A 288 28.48 6.13 1.84
N VAL A 289 27.92 5.31 2.73
CA VAL A 289 28.59 4.83 3.93
C VAL A 289 29.01 3.38 3.74
N ALA A 290 30.33 3.15 3.75
CA ALA A 290 30.98 1.86 3.58
C ALA A 290 31.97 1.55 4.72
N VAL A 291 31.62 1.95 5.95
CA VAL A 291 32.37 1.64 7.19
C VAL A 291 31.63 0.60 8.04
N PRO A 292 32.30 -0.19 8.90
CA PRO A 292 31.64 -1.16 9.76
C PRO A 292 30.54 -0.54 10.63
N ALA A 293 29.51 -1.33 10.99
CA ALA A 293 28.37 -0.87 11.78
C ALA A 293 28.77 -0.23 13.12
N ALA A 294 29.85 -0.69 13.75
CA ALA A 294 30.37 -0.14 15.00
C ALA A 294 30.82 1.33 14.91
N ASN A 295 31.09 1.84 13.69
CA ASN A 295 31.57 3.20 13.46
C ASN A 295 30.47 4.11 12.87
N ILE A 296 29.21 3.64 12.82
CA ILE A 296 28.14 4.39 12.17
C ILE A 296 27.82 5.68 12.92
N ASP A 297 27.85 5.67 14.25
CA ASP A 297 27.54 6.83 15.10
C ASP A 297 28.44 8.04 14.77
N GLU A 298 29.76 7.84 14.66
CA GLU A 298 30.71 8.91 14.31
C GLU A 298 30.44 9.49 12.90
N VAL A 299 30.03 8.63 11.97
CA VAL A 299 29.63 9.04 10.63
C VAL A 299 28.33 9.83 10.65
N MET A 300 27.36 9.40 11.47
CA MET A 300 26.08 10.10 11.66
C MET A 300 26.30 11.51 12.17
N ASP A 301 27.09 11.69 13.22
CA ASP A 301 27.40 12.99 13.82
C ASP A 301 28.07 13.94 12.81
N SER A 302 28.99 13.41 12.01
CA SER A 302 29.69 14.21 11.01
C SER A 302 28.79 14.58 9.82
N CYS A 303 27.97 13.65 9.34
CA CYS A 303 26.98 13.89 8.27
C CYS A 303 25.91 14.88 8.72
N LEU A 304 25.48 14.78 9.98
CA LEU A 304 24.59 15.72 10.64
C LEU A 304 25.17 17.13 10.60
N ALA A 305 26.37 17.32 11.15
CA ALA A 305 27.02 18.62 11.22
C ALA A 305 27.23 19.24 9.83
N LYS A 306 27.41 18.40 8.81
CA LYS A 306 27.54 18.81 7.41
C LYS A 306 26.22 19.10 6.70
N GLY A 307 25.07 18.75 7.29
CA GLY A 307 23.75 18.95 6.68
C GLY A 307 23.44 17.98 5.53
N VAL A 308 24.00 16.77 5.56
CA VAL A 308 23.74 15.74 4.54
C VAL A 308 22.26 15.38 4.52
N LYS A 309 21.65 15.27 3.33
CA LYS A 309 20.20 14.98 3.22
C LYS A 309 19.90 13.50 3.26
N VAL A 310 20.76 12.68 2.66
CA VAL A 310 20.50 11.25 2.49
C VAL A 310 21.77 10.41 2.71
N LEU A 311 21.60 9.32 3.43
CA LEU A 311 22.62 8.31 3.68
C LEU A 311 22.31 7.04 2.90
N VAL A 312 23.30 6.51 2.18
CA VAL A 312 23.22 5.20 1.54
C VAL A 312 24.16 4.27 2.28
N VAL A 313 23.61 3.47 3.19
CA VAL A 313 24.38 2.59 4.05
C VAL A 313 24.50 1.21 3.40
N ILE A 314 25.69 0.94 2.85
CA ILE A 314 25.99 -0.32 2.16
C ILE A 314 26.37 -1.41 3.15
N SER A 315 26.93 -1.02 4.29
CA SER A 315 27.44 -1.93 5.31
C SER A 315 26.36 -2.86 5.88
N SER A 316 26.74 -4.12 6.09
CA SER A 316 25.97 -5.16 6.77
C SER A 316 26.24 -5.16 8.29
N GLY A 317 25.57 -6.04 9.03
CA GLY A 317 25.77 -6.20 10.48
C GLY A 317 24.74 -5.47 11.34
N PHE A 318 23.55 -5.22 10.78
CA PHE A 318 22.40 -4.62 11.44
C PHE A 318 21.36 -5.72 11.68
N ALA A 319 20.07 -5.50 11.38
CA ALA A 319 19.04 -6.53 11.57
C ALA A 319 19.33 -7.83 10.78
N ASP A 320 20.09 -7.73 9.69
CA ASP A 320 20.58 -8.85 8.88
C ASP A 320 21.55 -9.78 9.64
N ALA A 321 22.16 -9.34 10.75
CA ALA A 321 22.98 -10.20 11.60
C ALA A 321 22.16 -11.27 12.34
N GLY A 322 20.84 -11.07 12.49
CA GLY A 322 19.94 -11.99 13.16
C GLY A 322 20.04 -11.98 14.69
N ASP A 323 20.81 -11.06 15.28
CA ASP A 323 20.90 -10.86 16.72
C ASP A 323 20.18 -9.59 17.19
N ALA A 324 19.91 -9.52 18.50
CA ALA A 324 19.21 -8.39 19.09
C ALA A 324 20.01 -7.08 19.01
N GLY A 325 21.35 -7.15 19.04
CA GLY A 325 22.23 -5.99 18.97
C GLY A 325 22.14 -5.28 17.62
N GLY A 326 22.18 -6.04 16.52
CA GLY A 326 22.02 -5.52 15.16
C GLY A 326 20.65 -4.86 14.92
N THR A 327 19.58 -5.44 15.47
CA THR A 327 18.22 -4.84 15.39
C THR A 327 18.14 -3.51 16.14
N VAL A 328 18.76 -3.42 17.33
CA VAL A 328 18.81 -2.18 18.11
C VAL A 328 19.64 -1.12 17.39
N ALA A 329 20.79 -1.50 16.82
CA ALA A 329 21.63 -0.59 16.04
C ALA A 329 20.90 -0.04 14.81
N GLU A 330 20.12 -0.87 14.11
CA GLU A 330 19.33 -0.42 12.95
C GLU A 330 18.26 0.60 13.33
N ARG A 331 17.50 0.33 14.41
CA ARG A 331 16.49 1.26 14.92
C ARG A 331 17.09 2.58 15.34
N ARG A 332 18.26 2.53 16.01
CA ARG A 332 19.00 3.71 16.43
C ARG A 332 19.47 4.54 15.22
N LEU A 333 20.06 3.90 14.22
CA LEU A 333 20.47 4.54 12.96
C LEU A 333 19.31 5.31 12.32
N VAL A 334 18.14 4.69 12.19
CA VAL A 334 16.96 5.34 11.59
C VAL A 334 16.45 6.48 12.47
N ALA A 335 16.33 6.26 13.78
CA ALA A 335 15.85 7.27 14.71
C ALA A 335 16.75 8.52 14.71
N GLU A 336 18.06 8.34 14.80
CA GLU A 336 19.03 9.44 14.78
C GLU A 336 19.05 10.14 13.41
N ALA A 337 18.94 9.40 12.30
CA ALA A 337 18.85 10.01 10.98
C ALA A 337 17.59 10.87 10.82
N ARG A 338 16.43 10.33 11.20
CA ARG A 338 15.13 11.01 11.09
C ARG A 338 15.03 12.22 12.00
N ALA A 339 15.50 12.12 13.25
CA ALA A 339 15.55 13.23 14.19
C ALA A 339 16.23 14.45 13.55
N HIS A 340 17.27 14.23 12.76
CA HIS A 340 18.06 15.28 12.12
C HIS A 340 17.67 15.61 10.68
N GLY A 341 16.52 15.15 10.22
CA GLY A 341 16.01 15.49 8.90
C GLY A 341 16.60 14.68 7.74
N MET A 342 17.39 13.65 8.02
CA MET A 342 18.01 12.79 7.02
C MET A 342 17.11 11.60 6.66
N ARG A 343 17.34 11.03 5.46
CA ARG A 343 16.80 9.72 5.04
C ARG A 343 17.90 8.67 4.99
N VAL A 344 17.52 7.40 5.16
CA VAL A 344 18.43 6.25 5.05
C VAL A 344 17.96 5.27 3.98
N VAL A 345 18.85 4.97 3.04
CA VAL A 345 18.74 3.80 2.15
C VAL A 345 19.64 2.70 2.70
N GLY A 346 19.09 1.51 2.93
CA GLY A 346 19.78 0.43 3.60
C GLY A 346 19.25 0.22 5.03
N PRO A 347 20.10 -0.27 5.96
CA PRO A 347 21.47 -0.75 5.73
C PRO A 347 21.52 -2.02 4.87
N ASN A 348 22.72 -2.58 4.65
CA ASN A 348 22.94 -3.75 3.80
C ASN A 348 22.40 -3.56 2.36
N ALA A 349 22.49 -2.33 1.86
CA ALA A 349 22.05 -1.96 0.52
C ALA A 349 23.08 -2.33 -0.55
N LEU A 350 22.65 -2.70 -1.76
CA LEU A 350 23.55 -2.68 -2.93
C LEU A 350 23.93 -1.23 -3.31
N GLY A 351 23.04 -0.28 -3.02
CA GLY A 351 23.19 1.15 -3.32
C GLY A 351 22.12 1.69 -4.27
N VAL A 352 22.38 2.87 -4.84
CA VAL A 352 21.45 3.60 -5.71
C VAL A 352 22.08 4.04 -7.03
N ALA A 353 21.28 4.13 -8.08
CA ALA A 353 21.73 4.61 -9.38
C ALA A 353 20.66 5.39 -10.14
N ASN A 354 21.11 6.36 -10.91
CA ASN A 354 20.32 7.13 -11.86
C ASN A 354 21.12 7.25 -13.18
N PRO A 355 20.82 6.43 -14.19
CA PRO A 355 21.54 6.42 -15.46
C PRO A 355 21.18 7.59 -16.39
N ASP A 356 20.29 8.51 -15.99
CA ASP A 356 19.98 9.73 -16.76
C ASP A 356 21.28 10.45 -17.16
N PRO A 357 21.50 10.78 -18.45
CA PRO A 357 22.70 11.46 -18.92
C PRO A 357 23.02 12.78 -18.20
N ALA A 358 22.03 13.45 -17.61
CA ALA A 358 22.20 14.67 -16.82
C ALA A 358 22.73 14.41 -15.39
N VAL A 359 22.61 13.18 -14.88
CA VAL A 359 23.00 12.79 -13.51
C VAL A 359 24.15 11.78 -13.52
N ARG A 360 24.02 10.66 -14.23
CA ARG A 360 25.02 9.57 -14.33
C ARG A 360 25.48 9.02 -12.96
N LEU A 361 24.55 8.89 -12.02
CA LEU A 361 24.82 8.36 -10.68
C LEU A 361 24.93 6.83 -10.72
N ASN A 362 26.05 6.29 -10.27
CA ASN A 362 26.20 4.87 -9.93
C ASN A 362 26.86 4.72 -8.55
N ALA A 363 26.08 4.92 -7.49
CA ALA A 363 26.47 4.72 -6.10
C ALA A 363 26.13 3.29 -5.64
N THR A 364 26.44 2.28 -6.47
CA THR A 364 26.16 0.86 -6.19
C THR A 364 27.43 0.02 -6.17
N LEU A 365 27.30 -1.22 -5.71
CA LEU A 365 28.33 -2.26 -5.87
C LEU A 365 28.31 -2.95 -7.25
N ALA A 366 27.36 -2.62 -8.12
CA ALA A 366 27.28 -3.18 -9.46
C ALA A 366 28.29 -2.48 -10.39
N PRO A 367 29.29 -3.21 -10.94
CA PRO A 367 30.35 -2.58 -11.74
C PRO A 367 29.85 -2.04 -13.08
N ARG A 368 28.69 -2.52 -13.53
CA ARG A 368 28.07 -2.09 -14.78
C ARG A 368 26.57 -2.00 -14.62
N MET A 369 26.01 -0.85 -14.95
CA MET A 369 24.56 -0.61 -14.96
C MET A 369 23.95 -0.93 -16.33
N PRO A 370 22.66 -1.29 -16.39
CA PRO A 370 21.86 -1.10 -17.58
C PRO A 370 21.92 0.36 -18.06
N GLY A 371 21.70 0.57 -19.35
CA GLY A 371 21.67 1.93 -19.93
C GLY A 371 20.43 2.71 -19.49
N HIS A 372 20.33 3.96 -19.95
CA HIS A 372 19.20 4.80 -19.65
C HIS A 372 17.95 4.26 -20.34
N GLY A 373 16.82 4.29 -19.64
CA GLY A 373 15.54 3.82 -20.14
C GLY A 373 14.40 4.29 -19.27
N ARG A 374 13.28 3.57 -19.35
CA ARG A 374 12.00 4.02 -18.79
C ARG A 374 11.50 3.21 -17.59
N THR A 375 12.37 2.38 -17.02
CA THR A 375 12.02 1.41 -15.99
C THR A 375 12.58 1.84 -14.64
N GLY A 376 11.70 2.16 -13.68
CA GLY A 376 12.08 2.33 -12.29
C GLY A 376 12.19 0.96 -11.62
N PHE A 377 13.24 0.71 -10.83
CA PHE A 377 13.43 -0.60 -10.18
C PHE A 377 13.81 -0.46 -8.71
N PHE A 378 12.94 -0.98 -7.84
CA PHE A 378 13.17 -1.16 -6.41
C PHE A 378 13.49 -2.61 -6.08
N CYS A 379 14.55 -2.84 -5.31
CA CYS A 379 14.98 -4.17 -4.88
C CYS A 379 15.32 -4.19 -3.38
N GLN A 380 14.79 -5.16 -2.63
CA GLN A 380 15.20 -5.37 -1.24
C GLN A 380 16.45 -6.26 -1.11
N SER A 381 16.72 -7.14 -2.09
CA SER A 381 17.89 -8.01 -2.01
C SER A 381 19.19 -7.28 -2.39
N GLY A 382 20.13 -7.20 -1.45
CA GLY A 382 21.48 -6.68 -1.70
C GLY A 382 22.32 -7.61 -2.58
N ALA A 383 22.52 -8.87 -2.17
CA ALA A 383 23.40 -9.82 -2.85
C ALA A 383 22.95 -10.17 -4.28
N LEU A 384 21.63 -10.31 -4.50
CA LEU A 384 21.08 -10.66 -5.81
C LEU A 384 21.04 -9.47 -6.77
N GLY A 385 21.08 -8.24 -6.24
CA GLY A 385 20.89 -7.02 -7.01
C GLY A 385 21.90 -6.83 -8.16
N SER A 386 23.18 -7.17 -7.95
CA SER A 386 24.19 -7.12 -9.02
C SER A 386 23.90 -8.08 -10.18
N ALA A 387 23.47 -9.31 -9.87
CA ALA A 387 23.11 -10.30 -10.87
C ALA A 387 21.83 -9.90 -11.63
N ILE A 388 20.86 -9.35 -10.92
CA ILE A 388 19.63 -8.75 -11.47
C ILE A 388 19.96 -7.65 -12.47
N LEU A 389 20.83 -6.71 -12.10
CA LEU A 389 21.24 -5.60 -12.97
C LEU A 389 22.02 -6.08 -14.19
N ALA A 390 22.92 -7.07 -14.03
CA ALA A 390 23.62 -7.68 -15.15
C ALA A 390 22.65 -8.36 -16.13
N ASN A 391 21.63 -9.05 -15.61
CA ASN A 391 20.59 -9.70 -16.42
C ASN A 391 19.73 -8.67 -17.17
N ALA A 392 19.24 -7.63 -16.49
CA ALA A 392 18.47 -6.54 -17.09
C ALA A 392 19.24 -5.91 -18.27
N ARG A 393 20.53 -5.61 -18.08
CA ARG A 393 21.39 -5.09 -19.14
C ARG A 393 21.51 -6.05 -20.32
N THR A 394 21.79 -7.32 -20.05
CA THR A 394 22.02 -8.34 -21.10
C THR A 394 20.77 -8.52 -21.96
N ARG A 395 19.58 -8.36 -21.35
CA ARG A 395 18.29 -8.44 -22.05
C ARG A 395 17.87 -7.15 -22.76
N GLY A 396 18.62 -6.06 -22.61
CA GLY A 396 18.32 -4.78 -23.23
C GLY A 396 17.31 -3.92 -22.48
N LEU A 397 17.05 -4.19 -21.20
CA LEU A 397 16.12 -3.42 -20.38
C LEU A 397 16.84 -2.19 -19.77
N GLY A 398 16.57 -1.01 -20.34
CA GLY A 398 17.07 0.26 -19.78
C GLY A 398 16.30 0.70 -18.53
N LEU A 399 17.00 1.37 -17.60
CA LEU A 399 16.45 1.84 -16.33
C LEU A 399 16.34 3.37 -16.31
N SER A 400 15.31 3.90 -15.64
CA SER A 400 15.22 5.33 -15.30
C SER A 400 15.91 5.60 -13.96
N SER A 401 15.76 4.69 -13.00
CA SER A 401 16.37 4.75 -11.68
C SER A 401 16.39 3.36 -11.03
N PHE A 402 17.35 3.13 -10.14
CA PHE A 402 17.50 1.90 -9.38
C PHE A 402 17.78 2.21 -7.91
N VAL A 403 17.05 1.57 -7.01
CA VAL A 403 17.28 1.63 -5.56
C VAL A 403 17.27 0.23 -4.97
N SER A 404 18.38 -0.15 -4.35
CA SER A 404 18.44 -1.34 -3.50
C SER A 404 18.39 -0.92 -2.03
N ALA A 405 17.29 -1.21 -1.34
CA ALA A 405 17.09 -0.77 0.05
C ALA A 405 17.62 -1.73 1.11
N GLY A 406 18.12 -2.92 0.73
CA GLY A 406 18.62 -3.90 1.71
C GLY A 406 17.54 -4.23 2.75
N ASN A 407 17.89 -4.03 4.02
CA ASN A 407 16.98 -4.25 5.15
C ASN A 407 15.73 -3.37 5.10
N ARG A 408 15.74 -2.28 4.31
CA ARG A 408 14.60 -1.35 4.16
C ARG A 408 14.18 -0.76 5.51
N ALA A 409 15.16 -0.19 6.22
CA ALA A 409 14.93 0.36 7.56
C ALA A 409 14.20 1.73 7.52
N ASP A 410 14.37 2.51 6.45
CA ASP A 410 13.67 3.79 6.27
C ASP A 410 13.05 3.95 4.87
N VAL A 411 13.85 4.21 3.82
CA VAL A 411 13.33 4.35 2.44
C VAL A 411 12.76 3.03 1.93
N SER A 412 11.54 3.06 1.41
CA SER A 412 10.77 1.87 1.01
C SER A 412 10.29 1.94 -0.44
N GLY A 413 9.78 0.80 -0.95
CA GLY A 413 9.14 0.75 -2.25
C GLY A 413 7.91 1.68 -2.36
N ASN A 414 7.26 2.02 -1.23
CA ASN A 414 6.16 2.98 -1.22
C ASN A 414 6.64 4.39 -1.55
N ASP A 415 7.76 4.84 -0.98
CA ASP A 415 8.36 6.14 -1.28
C ASP A 415 8.73 6.24 -2.76
N LEU A 416 9.34 5.18 -3.30
CA LEU A 416 9.75 5.12 -4.70
C LEU A 416 8.54 5.16 -5.66
N MET A 417 7.46 4.44 -5.36
CA MET A 417 6.22 4.52 -6.15
C MET A 417 5.60 5.92 -6.14
N GLN A 418 5.68 6.63 -5.02
CA GLN A 418 5.21 8.02 -4.91
C GLN A 418 6.03 8.96 -5.80
N TYR A 419 7.35 8.79 -5.84
CA TYR A 419 8.23 9.50 -6.79
C TYR A 419 7.91 9.16 -8.25
N TRP A 420 7.86 7.86 -8.57
CA TRP A 420 7.61 7.41 -9.94
C TRP A 420 6.23 7.77 -10.47
N GLN A 421 5.26 8.06 -9.60
CA GLN A 421 3.95 8.56 -10.04
C GLN A 421 4.09 9.84 -10.88
N THR A 422 4.95 10.77 -10.49
CA THR A 422 5.12 12.07 -11.14
C THR A 422 6.39 12.21 -11.98
N ASP A 423 7.34 11.28 -11.86
CA ASP A 423 8.57 11.30 -12.65
C ASP A 423 8.32 11.04 -14.15
N PRO A 424 8.61 11.99 -15.06
CA PRO A 424 8.36 11.81 -16.49
C PRO A 424 9.27 10.76 -17.15
N ASN A 425 10.42 10.44 -16.56
CA ASN A 425 11.38 9.49 -17.13
C ASN A 425 11.00 8.03 -16.85
N THR A 426 10.15 7.80 -15.86
CA THR A 426 9.66 6.46 -15.50
C THR A 426 8.28 6.21 -16.09
N GLU A 427 8.14 5.12 -16.84
CA GLU A 427 6.87 4.71 -17.44
C GLU A 427 6.39 3.34 -16.94
N GLN A 428 7.28 2.53 -16.38
CA GLN A 428 6.95 1.26 -15.73
C GLN A 428 7.83 1.06 -14.50
N VAL A 429 7.33 0.25 -13.56
CA VAL A 429 7.99 0.02 -12.26
C VAL A 429 8.15 -1.47 -11.99
N LEU A 430 9.34 -1.86 -11.54
CA LEU A 430 9.66 -3.20 -11.04
C LEU A 430 9.87 -3.17 -9.54
N LEU A 431 9.21 -4.08 -8.82
CA LEU A 431 9.32 -4.22 -7.38
C LEU A 431 9.73 -5.65 -7.02
N TYR A 432 10.96 -5.83 -6.53
CA TYR A 432 11.35 -7.05 -5.84
C TYR A 432 11.15 -6.85 -4.33
N LEU A 433 10.10 -7.50 -3.80
CA LEU A 433 9.62 -7.31 -2.43
C LEU A 433 9.80 -8.59 -1.61
N GLU A 434 10.45 -8.45 -0.46
CA GLU A 434 10.45 -9.42 0.64
C GLU A 434 9.35 -9.05 1.64
N THR A 435 9.10 -7.75 1.84
CA THR A 435 8.07 -7.21 2.74
C THR A 435 7.48 -5.92 2.19
N PHE A 436 6.19 -5.65 2.44
CA PHE A 436 5.53 -4.42 1.98
C PHE A 436 5.81 -3.19 2.86
N GLY A 437 6.30 -3.40 4.09
CA GLY A 437 6.37 -2.37 5.12
C GLY A 437 4.97 -2.00 5.61
N ASN A 438 4.30 -1.10 4.88
CA ASN A 438 2.91 -0.72 5.11
C ASN A 438 2.03 -1.23 3.94
N PRO A 439 1.34 -2.37 4.08
CA PRO A 439 0.61 -3.00 2.98
C PRO A 439 -0.63 -2.23 2.52
N ARG A 440 -1.33 -1.51 3.43
CA ARG A 440 -2.47 -0.65 3.08
C ARG A 440 -2.02 0.58 2.28
N LYS A 441 -0.96 1.25 2.73
CA LYS A 441 -0.34 2.34 1.94
C LYS A 441 0.16 1.82 0.60
N PHE A 442 0.79 0.66 0.57
CA PHE A 442 1.20 0.00 -0.66
C PHE A 442 0.04 -0.17 -1.62
N ALA A 443 -1.09 -0.76 -1.19
CA ALA A 443 -2.28 -0.97 -2.01
C ALA A 443 -2.80 0.33 -2.63
N ARG A 444 -2.95 1.36 -1.79
CA ARG A 444 -3.44 2.68 -2.20
C ARG A 444 -2.52 3.35 -3.22
N VAL A 445 -1.22 3.35 -2.97
CA VAL A 445 -0.21 3.97 -3.86
C VAL A 445 -0.08 3.16 -5.15
N ALA A 446 -0.01 1.83 -5.07
CA ALA A 446 0.09 0.95 -6.22
C ALA A 446 -1.15 1.05 -7.13
N ARG A 447 -2.38 1.04 -6.57
CA ARG A 447 -3.63 1.22 -7.35
C ARG A 447 -3.63 2.52 -8.14
N ARG A 448 -3.16 3.61 -7.51
CA ARG A 448 -3.07 4.93 -8.16
C ARG A 448 -1.99 4.95 -9.26
N LEU A 449 -0.82 4.41 -8.98
CA LEU A 449 0.30 4.34 -9.93
C LEU A 449 -0.06 3.45 -11.13
N ALA A 450 -0.56 2.24 -10.89
CA ALA A 450 -0.90 1.23 -11.89
C ALA A 450 -1.91 1.71 -12.95
N ARG A 451 -2.73 2.71 -12.63
CA ARG A 451 -3.66 3.35 -13.60
C ARG A 451 -2.96 4.13 -14.70
N THR A 452 -1.74 4.60 -14.43
CA THR A 452 -0.97 5.42 -15.38
C THR A 452 0.31 4.72 -15.84
N LYS A 453 0.95 3.95 -14.96
CA LYS A 453 2.25 3.31 -15.17
C LYS A 453 2.21 1.88 -14.65
N PRO A 454 2.51 0.85 -15.47
CA PRO A 454 2.43 -0.54 -15.04
C PRO A 454 3.38 -0.84 -13.88
N VAL A 455 2.90 -1.61 -12.90
CA VAL A 455 3.68 -2.04 -11.73
C VAL A 455 3.83 -3.56 -11.78
N ILE A 456 5.06 -4.05 -11.89
CA ILE A 456 5.39 -5.49 -11.94
C ILE A 456 6.07 -5.87 -10.63
N ALA A 457 5.52 -6.85 -9.91
CA ALA A 457 6.05 -7.22 -8.60
C ALA A 457 6.37 -8.71 -8.49
N VAL A 458 7.56 -9.00 -7.94
CA VAL A 458 7.91 -10.31 -7.40
C VAL A 458 7.87 -10.20 -5.88
N LYS A 459 7.00 -10.98 -5.24
CA LYS A 459 7.04 -11.21 -3.79
C LYS A 459 7.83 -12.50 -3.52
N SER A 460 8.94 -12.40 -2.81
CA SER A 460 9.71 -13.55 -2.30
C SER A 460 9.22 -13.97 -0.91
N GLY A 461 9.72 -15.10 -0.41
CA GLY A 461 9.41 -15.59 0.93
C GLY A 461 8.01 -16.18 1.12
N ARG A 462 7.40 -16.71 0.06
CA ARG A 462 6.01 -17.26 0.06
C ARG A 462 5.77 -18.42 1.03
N HIS A 463 6.84 -19.06 1.48
CA HIS A 463 6.82 -20.23 2.36
C HIS A 463 7.73 -20.06 3.59
N THR A 464 8.21 -18.85 3.89
CA THR A 464 9.15 -18.64 5.02
C THR A 464 8.54 -18.97 6.38
N GLY A 465 7.20 -18.94 6.49
CA GLY A 465 6.48 -19.44 7.67
C GLY A 465 6.71 -20.92 7.99
N THR A 466 7.29 -21.71 7.08
CA THR A 466 7.58 -23.13 7.31
C THR A 466 8.98 -23.38 7.89
N LEU A 467 9.87 -22.38 7.90
CA LEU A 467 11.26 -22.51 8.36
C LEU A 467 11.63 -21.36 9.32
N PRO A 468 11.73 -21.62 10.64
CA PRO A 468 12.09 -20.62 11.64
C PRO A 468 13.40 -19.89 11.36
N SER A 469 14.37 -20.54 10.70
CA SER A 469 15.67 -19.95 10.34
C SER A 469 15.59 -18.82 9.29
N LEU A 470 14.48 -18.71 8.55
CA LEU A 470 14.25 -17.67 7.55
C LEU A 470 13.14 -16.69 7.94
N ALA A 471 12.58 -16.84 9.15
CA ALA A 471 11.49 -16.00 9.66
C ALA A 471 11.91 -14.53 9.85
N SER A 472 13.20 -14.25 10.06
CA SER A 472 13.75 -12.89 10.15
C SER A 472 13.81 -12.15 8.80
N VAL A 473 13.72 -12.87 7.68
CA VAL A 473 13.90 -12.31 6.32
C VAL A 473 12.56 -11.95 5.65
N ALA A 474 11.47 -12.62 6.02
CA ALA A 474 10.14 -12.29 5.50
C ALA A 474 9.04 -12.59 6.51
N ALA A 475 8.17 -11.61 6.74
CA ALA A 475 6.95 -11.78 7.52
C ALA A 475 6.02 -12.79 6.82
N PRO A 476 5.47 -13.79 7.55
CA PRO A 476 4.45 -14.67 7.01
C PRO A 476 3.19 -13.85 6.74
N ILE A 477 2.83 -13.73 5.46
CA ILE A 477 1.58 -13.12 5.00
C ILE A 477 0.86 -14.17 4.18
N ASP A 478 -0.45 -14.29 4.39
CA ASP A 478 -1.26 -15.21 3.61
C ASP A 478 -1.19 -14.89 2.11
N GLU A 479 -0.93 -15.91 1.30
CA GLU A 479 -0.65 -15.77 -0.14
C GLU A 479 -1.90 -15.37 -0.94
N SER A 480 -3.09 -15.77 -0.48
CA SER A 480 -4.37 -15.42 -1.09
C SER A 480 -4.68 -13.93 -0.87
N SER A 481 -4.37 -13.42 0.31
CA SER A 481 -4.49 -12.00 0.67
C SER A 481 -3.55 -11.13 -0.18
N VAL A 482 -2.30 -11.56 -0.37
CA VAL A 482 -1.36 -10.88 -1.28
C VAL A 482 -1.84 -10.90 -2.73
N GLN A 483 -2.40 -12.02 -3.19
CA GLN A 483 -2.95 -12.13 -4.54
C GLN A 483 -4.09 -11.13 -4.76
N ALA A 484 -5.06 -11.10 -3.84
CA ALA A 484 -6.20 -10.18 -3.89
C ALA A 484 -5.77 -8.72 -3.88
N LEU A 485 -4.80 -8.37 -3.04
CA LEU A 485 -4.19 -7.04 -2.99
C LEU A 485 -3.64 -6.62 -4.36
N PHE A 486 -2.82 -7.48 -4.97
CA PHE A 486 -2.18 -7.18 -6.25
C PHE A 486 -3.19 -7.07 -7.38
N GLU A 487 -4.19 -7.95 -7.43
CA GLU A 487 -5.26 -7.90 -8.42
C GLU A 487 -6.09 -6.62 -8.31
N GLN A 488 -6.51 -6.25 -7.09
CA GLN A 488 -7.29 -5.03 -6.86
C GLN A 488 -6.47 -3.76 -7.12
N ALA A 489 -5.18 -3.78 -6.80
CA ALA A 489 -4.27 -2.67 -7.05
C ALA A 489 -3.74 -2.61 -8.50
N GLY A 490 -4.06 -3.57 -9.36
CA GLY A 490 -3.56 -3.61 -10.75
C GLY A 490 -2.06 -3.90 -10.87
N VAL A 491 -1.47 -4.51 -9.85
CA VAL A 491 -0.08 -4.95 -9.84
C VAL A 491 0.04 -6.26 -10.63
N ILE A 492 0.93 -6.26 -11.63
CA ILE A 492 1.25 -7.45 -12.42
C ILE A 492 2.16 -8.35 -11.57
N ARG A 493 1.52 -9.30 -10.88
CA ARG A 493 2.24 -10.30 -10.10
C ARG A 493 2.98 -11.27 -11.00
N VAL A 494 4.26 -11.49 -10.72
CA VAL A 494 5.07 -12.55 -11.33
C VAL A 494 5.72 -13.42 -10.27
N GLN A 495 5.97 -14.68 -10.61
CA GLN A 495 6.46 -15.67 -9.65
C GLN A 495 7.98 -15.68 -9.55
N THR A 496 8.68 -15.27 -10.61
CA THR A 496 10.15 -15.34 -10.71
C THR A 496 10.75 -14.09 -11.38
N LEU A 497 12.04 -13.84 -11.16
CA LEU A 497 12.76 -12.74 -11.82
C LEU A 497 12.78 -12.85 -13.35
N PRO A 498 12.98 -14.02 -13.98
CA PRO A 498 12.83 -14.14 -15.43
C PRO A 498 11.45 -13.69 -15.94
N GLN A 499 10.36 -14.05 -15.26
CA GLN A 499 9.01 -13.62 -15.62
C GLN A 499 8.82 -12.09 -15.46
N MET A 500 9.42 -11.49 -14.43
CA MET A 500 9.43 -10.03 -14.25
C MET A 500 10.08 -9.36 -15.46
N PHE A 501 11.28 -9.79 -15.85
CA PHE A 501 12.00 -9.20 -16.98
C PHE A 501 11.29 -9.44 -18.32
N ASP A 502 10.72 -10.62 -18.52
CA ASP A 502 9.95 -10.96 -19.72
C ASP A 502 8.76 -10.02 -19.90
N THR A 503 8.02 -9.79 -18.82
CA THR A 503 6.88 -8.85 -18.78
C THR A 503 7.36 -7.40 -18.97
N ALA A 504 8.46 -7.02 -18.31
CA ALA A 504 9.02 -5.68 -18.35
C ALA A 504 9.56 -5.29 -19.74
N LEU A 505 10.17 -6.23 -20.46
CA LEU A 505 10.65 -6.00 -21.83
C LEU A 505 9.48 -5.77 -22.78
N LEU A 506 8.40 -6.55 -22.63
CA LEU A 506 7.21 -6.37 -23.44
C LEU A 506 6.63 -4.96 -23.25
N ILE A 507 6.39 -4.55 -22.01
CA ILE A 507 5.81 -3.23 -21.69
C ILE A 507 6.75 -2.07 -22.06
N ALA A 508 8.07 -2.21 -21.85
CA ALA A 508 9.03 -1.14 -22.14
C ALA A 508 9.14 -0.81 -23.64
N HIS A 509 8.89 -1.77 -24.52
CA HIS A 509 9.23 -1.64 -25.93
C HIS A 509 8.03 -1.78 -26.89
N GLN A 510 6.92 -2.37 -26.46
CA GLN A 510 5.71 -2.59 -27.28
C GLN A 510 4.50 -1.84 -26.71
N PRO A 511 3.49 -1.52 -27.55
CA PRO A 511 2.22 -1.00 -27.06
C PRO A 511 1.45 -2.06 -26.26
N LEU A 512 0.52 -1.64 -25.41
CA LEU A 512 -0.36 -2.57 -24.72
C LEU A 512 -1.41 -3.15 -25.70
N PRO A 513 -1.74 -4.45 -25.58
CA PRO A 513 -2.79 -5.08 -26.39
C PRO A 513 -4.15 -4.50 -26.01
N LYS A 514 -5.03 -4.33 -27.00
CA LYS A 514 -6.40 -3.80 -26.81
C LYS A 514 -7.46 -4.88 -26.54
N GLY A 515 -7.06 -6.14 -26.60
CA GLY A 515 -7.96 -7.28 -26.49
C GLY A 515 -7.19 -8.58 -26.26
N ARG A 516 -7.85 -9.71 -26.55
CA ARG A 516 -7.35 -11.06 -26.25
C ARG A 516 -6.90 -11.84 -27.47
N ARG A 517 -7.13 -11.31 -28.68
CA ARG A 517 -6.94 -12.04 -29.93
C ARG A 517 -5.49 -11.93 -30.38
N VAL A 518 -4.80 -13.06 -30.50
CA VAL A 518 -3.38 -13.13 -30.81
C VAL A 518 -3.19 -13.89 -32.11
N ALA A 519 -2.49 -13.28 -33.06
CA ALA A 519 -2.08 -13.95 -34.29
C ALA A 519 -0.73 -14.65 -34.11
N VAL A 520 -0.53 -15.76 -34.85
CA VAL A 520 0.72 -16.51 -34.85
C VAL A 520 1.23 -16.61 -36.28
N VAL A 521 2.46 -16.17 -36.51
CA VAL A 521 3.17 -16.31 -37.79
C VAL A 521 4.50 -17.00 -37.52
N GLY A 522 4.72 -18.16 -38.13
CA GLY A 522 5.91 -18.97 -37.86
C GLY A 522 6.42 -19.72 -39.08
N ASN A 523 7.56 -20.37 -38.94
CA ASN A 523 8.13 -21.28 -39.95
C ASN A 523 8.16 -22.75 -39.48
N SER A 524 7.47 -23.06 -38.38
CA SER A 524 7.43 -24.37 -37.77
C SER A 524 6.06 -24.65 -37.16
N THR A 525 5.31 -25.56 -37.78
CA THR A 525 3.99 -26.00 -37.30
C THR A 525 4.05 -26.50 -35.85
N ALA A 526 5.10 -27.25 -35.48
CA ALA A 526 5.23 -27.82 -34.14
C ALA A 526 5.37 -26.74 -33.05
N VAL A 527 6.14 -25.68 -33.31
CA VAL A 527 6.29 -24.58 -32.36
C VAL A 527 5.05 -23.68 -32.35
N ASN A 528 4.38 -23.51 -33.49
CA ASN A 528 3.10 -22.79 -33.56
C ASN A 528 2.01 -23.48 -32.70
N LEU A 529 2.00 -24.82 -32.63
CA LEU A 529 1.11 -25.56 -31.73
C LEU A 529 1.40 -25.29 -30.25
N LEU A 530 2.68 -25.24 -29.86
CA LEU A 530 3.06 -24.87 -28.48
C LEU A 530 2.65 -23.43 -28.13
N VAL A 531 2.71 -22.51 -29.09
CA VAL A 531 2.17 -21.16 -28.91
C VAL A 531 0.66 -21.23 -28.71
N LEU A 532 -0.08 -22.00 -29.51
CA LEU A 532 -1.53 -22.15 -29.37
C LEU A 532 -1.91 -22.67 -27.98
N ASP A 533 -1.28 -23.75 -27.50
CA ASP A 533 -1.53 -24.30 -26.17
C ASP A 533 -1.27 -23.24 -25.09
N GLY A 534 -0.13 -22.54 -25.18
CA GLY A 534 0.23 -21.47 -24.25
C GLY A 534 -0.70 -20.25 -24.30
N LEU A 535 -1.34 -19.96 -25.45
CA LEU A 535 -2.35 -18.91 -25.54
C LEU A 535 -3.62 -19.32 -24.78
N LEU A 536 -4.09 -20.55 -24.98
CA LEU A 536 -5.30 -21.08 -24.33
C LEU A 536 -5.14 -21.17 -22.81
N ASP A 537 -3.96 -21.60 -22.33
CA ASP A 537 -3.65 -21.67 -20.89
C ASP A 537 -3.70 -20.30 -20.19
N GLU A 538 -3.34 -19.23 -20.91
CA GLU A 538 -3.42 -17.84 -20.43
C GLU A 538 -4.80 -17.19 -20.71
N GLY A 539 -5.73 -17.96 -21.29
CA GLY A 539 -7.07 -17.58 -21.70
C GLY A 539 -7.12 -16.63 -22.92
N LEU A 540 -6.02 -16.48 -23.64
CA LEU A 540 -5.97 -15.70 -24.88
C LEU A 540 -6.67 -16.45 -26.02
N GLU A 541 -7.07 -15.72 -27.05
CA GLU A 541 -7.82 -16.25 -28.18
C GLU A 541 -6.94 -16.20 -29.43
N LEU A 542 -7.11 -17.16 -30.34
CA LEU A 542 -6.39 -17.16 -31.60
C LEU A 542 -7.09 -16.25 -32.63
N ALA A 543 -6.32 -15.34 -33.25
CA ALA A 543 -6.81 -14.46 -34.31
C ALA A 543 -6.63 -15.11 -35.69
N GLY A 544 -7.60 -15.92 -36.12
CA GLY A 544 -7.51 -16.70 -37.36
C GLY A 544 -6.57 -17.91 -37.23
N ASP A 545 -6.30 -18.62 -38.33
CA ASP A 545 -5.40 -19.78 -38.28
C ASP A 545 -3.92 -19.37 -38.20
N PRO A 546 -3.05 -20.15 -37.52
CA PRO A 546 -1.62 -19.86 -37.48
C PRO A 546 -1.02 -19.94 -38.89
N VAL A 547 -0.25 -18.91 -39.28
CA VAL A 547 0.40 -18.87 -40.60
C VAL A 547 1.75 -19.55 -40.51
N ASP A 548 1.91 -20.69 -41.20
CA ASP A 548 3.22 -21.35 -41.38
C ASP A 548 3.81 -21.00 -42.75
N VAL A 549 4.90 -20.23 -42.78
CA VAL A 549 5.58 -19.84 -44.02
C VAL A 549 6.53 -20.93 -44.55
N GLY A 550 6.75 -22.00 -43.80
CA GLY A 550 7.66 -23.10 -44.12
C GLY A 550 9.13 -22.81 -43.77
N THR A 551 9.89 -23.87 -43.55
CA THR A 551 11.28 -23.80 -43.02
C THR A 551 12.29 -23.12 -43.96
N GLN A 552 11.99 -23.03 -45.25
CA GLN A 552 12.85 -22.41 -46.27
C GLN A 552 12.41 -20.99 -46.66
N ALA A 553 11.48 -20.38 -45.93
CA ALA A 553 10.99 -19.04 -46.22
C ALA A 553 12.12 -18.00 -46.14
N SER A 554 12.20 -17.13 -47.16
CA SER A 554 13.11 -15.99 -47.14
C SER A 554 12.68 -14.96 -46.07
N PRO A 555 13.59 -14.09 -45.61
CA PRO A 555 13.24 -12.99 -44.71
C PRO A 555 12.09 -12.12 -45.25
N GLU A 556 12.05 -11.87 -46.55
CA GLU A 556 11.00 -11.07 -47.21
C GLU A 556 9.64 -11.78 -47.19
N ALA A 557 9.62 -13.10 -47.42
CA ALA A 557 8.40 -13.89 -47.35
C ALA A 557 7.84 -13.93 -45.91
N PHE A 558 8.73 -14.10 -44.92
CA PHE A 558 8.35 -14.05 -43.49
C PHE A 558 7.78 -12.67 -43.10
N ALA A 559 8.47 -11.59 -43.48
CA ALA A 559 8.00 -10.23 -43.24
C ALA A 559 6.68 -9.91 -43.99
N GLY A 560 6.52 -10.43 -45.21
CA GLY A 560 5.29 -10.31 -45.99
C GLY A 560 4.10 -10.97 -45.29
N ALA A 561 4.29 -12.18 -44.74
CA ALA A 561 3.28 -12.87 -43.95
C ALA A 561 2.90 -12.09 -42.69
N VAL A 562 3.89 -11.56 -41.95
CA VAL A 562 3.64 -10.72 -40.76
C VAL A 562 2.78 -9.50 -41.12
N ARG A 563 3.11 -8.77 -42.20
CA ARG A 563 2.32 -7.60 -42.64
C ARG A 563 0.91 -8.01 -43.05
N ALA A 564 0.77 -9.06 -43.85
CA ALA A 564 -0.54 -9.55 -44.29
C ALA A 564 -1.44 -9.95 -43.11
N THR A 565 -0.88 -10.56 -42.06
CA THR A 565 -1.61 -10.92 -40.84
C THR A 565 -2.01 -9.69 -40.01
N LEU A 566 -1.14 -8.68 -39.92
CA LEU A 566 -1.46 -7.44 -39.20
C LEU A 566 -2.51 -6.57 -39.93
N ASP A 567 -2.50 -6.59 -41.27
CA ASP A 567 -3.39 -5.79 -42.12
C ASP A 567 -4.66 -6.52 -42.56
N GLY A 568 -4.80 -7.81 -42.23
CA GLY A 568 -5.91 -8.66 -42.64
C GLY A 568 -7.26 -8.28 -42.05
N ASP A 569 -8.32 -8.94 -42.55
CA ASP A 569 -9.71 -8.67 -42.14
C ASP A 569 -9.95 -8.95 -40.64
N VAL A 570 -9.32 -10.02 -40.11
CA VAL A 570 -9.35 -10.34 -38.68
C VAL A 570 -8.13 -9.70 -38.01
N ARG A 571 -8.25 -8.43 -37.66
CA ARG A 571 -7.16 -7.69 -37.00
C ARG A 571 -6.85 -8.28 -35.62
N PRO A 572 -5.61 -8.72 -35.37
CA PRO A 572 -5.21 -9.20 -34.05
C PRO A 572 -4.99 -8.05 -33.07
N ASP A 573 -5.07 -8.35 -31.78
CA ASP A 573 -4.72 -7.44 -30.68
C ASP A 573 -3.24 -7.59 -30.26
N ALA A 574 -2.57 -8.66 -30.72
CA ALA A 574 -1.13 -8.93 -30.57
C ALA A 574 -0.65 -9.96 -31.62
N LEU A 575 0.66 -10.03 -31.90
CA LEU A 575 1.25 -11.03 -32.81
C LEU A 575 2.48 -11.71 -32.19
N ILE A 576 2.53 -13.04 -32.30
CA ILE A 576 3.70 -13.86 -31.94
C ILE A 576 4.35 -14.35 -33.24
N ALA A 577 5.60 -13.94 -33.45
CA ALA A 577 6.43 -14.33 -34.59
C ALA A 577 7.41 -15.45 -34.18
N VAL A 578 7.29 -16.63 -34.77
CA VAL A 578 8.09 -17.80 -34.45
C VAL A 578 9.15 -18.04 -35.53
N PHE A 579 10.41 -18.19 -35.12
CA PHE A 579 11.47 -18.57 -36.05
C PHE A 579 12.38 -19.65 -35.47
N VAL A 580 12.41 -20.79 -36.15
CA VAL A 580 13.31 -21.91 -35.88
C VAL A 580 14.32 -22.01 -37.01
N PRO A 581 15.64 -21.82 -36.76
CA PRO A 581 16.64 -21.92 -37.80
C PRO A 581 16.78 -23.39 -38.28
N PRO A 582 16.64 -23.69 -39.59
CA PRO A 582 16.69 -25.06 -40.12
C PRO A 582 18.10 -25.69 -40.12
N VAL A 583 19.15 -24.87 -40.11
CA VAL A 583 20.56 -25.24 -39.97
C VAL A 583 21.21 -24.21 -39.04
N ALA A 584 22.37 -24.48 -38.42
CA ALA A 584 23.08 -23.60 -37.47
C ALA A 584 23.59 -22.26 -38.05
N VAL A 585 22.72 -21.52 -38.73
CA VAL A 585 22.91 -20.16 -39.23
C VAL A 585 22.16 -19.23 -38.30
N ALA A 586 22.75 -18.08 -38.00
CA ALA A 586 22.09 -17.07 -37.17
C ALA A 586 20.93 -16.43 -37.95
N GLY A 587 19.70 -16.50 -37.43
CA GLY A 587 18.47 -15.92 -38.01
C GLY A 587 18.42 -14.39 -38.02
N ARG A 588 19.55 -13.72 -38.23
CA ARG A 588 19.71 -12.26 -38.13
C ARG A 588 18.91 -11.51 -39.19
N ASP A 589 18.87 -12.02 -40.42
CA ASP A 589 18.14 -11.36 -41.51
C ASP A 589 16.63 -11.47 -41.32
N HIS A 590 16.13 -12.62 -40.86
CA HIS A 590 14.73 -12.79 -40.44
C HIS A 590 14.36 -11.88 -39.27
N ALA A 591 15.26 -11.70 -38.30
CA ALA A 591 15.06 -10.75 -37.21
C ALA A 591 14.93 -9.30 -37.70
N ARG A 592 15.84 -8.85 -38.60
CA ARG A 592 15.75 -7.50 -39.19
C ARG A 592 14.45 -7.32 -39.99
N ALA A 593 14.10 -8.32 -40.80
CA ALA A 593 12.88 -8.30 -41.59
C ALA A 593 11.62 -8.26 -40.72
N LEU A 594 11.60 -8.99 -39.59
CA LEU A 594 10.52 -8.93 -38.60
C LEU A 594 10.42 -7.54 -37.97
N ARG A 595 11.53 -6.96 -37.52
CA ARG A 595 11.55 -5.60 -36.95
C ARG A 595 10.95 -4.59 -37.94
N ASP A 596 11.36 -4.67 -39.21
CA ASP A 596 10.89 -3.75 -40.25
C ASP A 596 9.43 -4.00 -40.65
N ALA A 597 8.91 -5.23 -40.48
CA ALA A 597 7.50 -5.56 -40.67
C ALA A 597 6.61 -5.13 -39.49
N ALA A 598 7.13 -5.19 -38.26
CA ALA A 598 6.44 -4.79 -37.04
C ALA A 598 6.39 -3.27 -36.84
N ALA A 599 7.23 -2.52 -37.58
CA ALA A 599 7.29 -1.07 -37.49
C ALA A 599 5.92 -0.44 -37.79
N GLY A 600 5.33 0.23 -36.79
CA GLY A 600 4.04 0.90 -36.92
C GLY A 600 2.81 0.00 -36.79
N ALA A 601 2.96 -1.28 -36.39
CA ALA A 601 1.86 -2.24 -36.28
C ALA A 601 0.70 -1.80 -35.33
N GLY A 602 0.95 -0.90 -34.38
CA GLY A 602 -0.05 -0.40 -33.44
C GLY A 602 -0.52 -1.42 -32.39
N VAL A 603 -0.06 -2.66 -32.48
CA VAL A 603 -0.28 -3.78 -31.55
C VAL A 603 1.06 -4.39 -31.14
N PRO A 604 1.15 -5.03 -29.96
CA PRO A 604 2.38 -5.67 -29.53
C PRO A 604 2.77 -6.82 -30.47
N VAL A 605 4.01 -6.77 -30.95
CA VAL A 605 4.66 -7.86 -31.70
C VAL A 605 5.79 -8.43 -30.85
N VAL A 606 5.79 -9.74 -30.66
CA VAL A 606 6.83 -10.47 -29.91
C VAL A 606 7.40 -11.60 -30.74
N ALA A 607 8.62 -12.01 -30.44
CA ALA A 607 9.32 -13.06 -31.17
C ALA A 607 9.65 -14.27 -30.27
N VAL A 608 9.66 -15.46 -30.87
CA VAL A 608 10.22 -16.69 -30.28
C VAL A 608 11.32 -17.18 -31.21
N PHE A 609 12.56 -16.71 -30.97
CA PHE A 609 13.75 -17.15 -31.70
C PHE A 609 14.56 -18.02 -30.74
N LEU A 610 14.59 -19.34 -30.96
CA LEU A 610 15.09 -20.35 -30.00
C LEU A 610 16.57 -20.22 -29.59
N ALA A 611 17.32 -19.24 -30.12
CA ALA A 611 18.71 -18.93 -29.77
C ALA A 611 18.94 -17.47 -29.35
N ALA A 612 17.88 -16.68 -29.14
CA ALA A 612 17.97 -15.25 -28.86
C ALA A 612 16.96 -14.84 -27.77
N GLU A 613 17.48 -14.28 -26.67
CA GLU A 613 16.69 -13.83 -25.52
C GLU A 613 16.89 -12.32 -25.28
N GLY A 614 15.83 -11.64 -24.88
CA GLY A 614 15.85 -10.19 -24.65
C GLY A 614 15.61 -9.43 -25.94
N ILE A 615 16.38 -8.36 -26.17
CA ILE A 615 16.31 -7.59 -27.41
C ILE A 615 17.65 -7.69 -28.15
N PRO A 616 17.78 -8.65 -29.08
CA PRO A 616 18.90 -8.72 -30.00
C PRO A 616 19.07 -7.42 -30.80
N ALA A 617 20.29 -7.09 -31.20
CA ALA A 617 20.57 -5.88 -31.98
C ALA A 617 19.76 -5.81 -33.28
N GLU A 618 19.48 -6.95 -33.89
CA GLU A 618 18.68 -7.07 -35.11
C GLU A 618 17.19 -6.79 -34.92
N LEU A 619 16.65 -7.05 -33.72
CA LEU A 619 15.27 -6.74 -33.33
C LEU A 619 15.14 -5.38 -32.62
N SER A 620 16.27 -4.73 -32.36
CA SER A 620 16.34 -3.44 -31.68
C SER A 620 16.07 -2.29 -32.66
N VAL A 621 15.22 -1.37 -32.24
CA VAL A 621 15.13 -0.01 -32.79
C VAL A 621 16.06 0.85 -31.93
N PRO A 622 17.13 1.46 -32.47
CA PRO A 622 18.07 2.22 -31.65
C PRO A 622 17.40 3.39 -30.93
N GLY A 623 17.56 3.44 -29.60
CA GLY A 623 17.23 4.60 -28.77
C GLY A 623 18.33 5.67 -28.81
N THR A 624 18.12 6.76 -28.06
CA THR A 624 18.99 7.95 -28.05
C THR A 624 20.41 7.69 -27.55
N ASP A 625 20.60 6.66 -26.72
CA ASP A 625 21.88 6.28 -26.10
C ASP A 625 22.40 4.91 -26.61
N GLY A 626 21.81 4.38 -27.67
CA GLY A 626 22.12 3.06 -28.22
C GLY A 626 21.47 1.89 -27.48
N THR A 627 20.68 2.13 -26.42
CA THR A 627 19.79 1.12 -25.84
C THR A 627 18.57 0.87 -26.73
N PRO A 628 17.87 -0.27 -26.60
CA PRO A 628 16.63 -0.50 -27.33
C PRO A 628 15.56 0.56 -27.06
N GLY A 629 15.07 1.19 -28.12
CA GLY A 629 13.97 2.16 -28.13
C GLY A 629 12.60 1.49 -28.20
N ARG A 630 11.54 2.32 -28.29
CA ARG A 630 10.18 1.84 -28.57
C ARG A 630 10.10 1.23 -29.97
N GLY A 631 9.23 0.23 -30.12
CA GLY A 631 9.10 -0.55 -31.35
C GLY A 631 10.11 -1.69 -31.48
N SER A 632 11.09 -1.79 -30.57
CA SER A 632 11.98 -2.95 -30.51
C SER A 632 11.18 -4.22 -30.17
N VAL A 633 11.43 -5.31 -30.88
CA VAL A 633 10.67 -6.55 -30.73
C VAL A 633 11.36 -7.45 -29.69
N PRO A 634 10.74 -7.73 -28.53
CA PRO A 634 11.32 -8.64 -27.55
C PRO A 634 11.27 -10.08 -28.06
N SER A 635 12.37 -10.81 -27.87
CA SER A 635 12.50 -12.24 -28.18
C SER A 635 12.55 -13.07 -26.91
N PHE A 636 11.72 -14.11 -26.88
CA PHE A 636 11.61 -15.05 -25.77
C PHE A 636 12.27 -16.38 -26.13
N ALA A 637 12.88 -17.00 -25.12
CA ALA A 637 13.57 -18.28 -25.29
C ALA A 637 12.63 -19.47 -25.57
N SER A 638 11.33 -19.33 -25.28
CA SER A 638 10.34 -20.37 -25.51
C SER A 638 8.94 -19.79 -25.76
N PRO A 639 8.04 -20.54 -26.44
CA PRO A 639 6.64 -20.16 -26.63
C PRO A 639 5.91 -19.81 -25.33
N GLU A 640 6.06 -20.62 -24.29
CA GLU A 640 5.35 -20.48 -23.01
C GLU A 640 5.72 -19.17 -22.30
N ARG A 641 6.99 -18.74 -22.42
CA ARG A 641 7.43 -17.46 -21.88
C ARG A 641 6.79 -16.28 -22.62
N ALA A 642 6.68 -16.38 -23.94
CA ALA A 642 6.04 -15.34 -24.77
C ALA A 642 4.54 -15.23 -24.48
N THR A 643 3.82 -16.35 -24.50
CA THR A 643 2.37 -16.38 -24.23
C THR A 643 2.07 -15.94 -22.80
N SER A 644 2.86 -16.39 -21.83
CA SER A 644 2.66 -16.02 -20.43
C SER A 644 2.96 -14.54 -20.16
N ALA A 645 3.99 -13.96 -20.78
CA ALA A 645 4.22 -12.51 -20.69
C ALA A 645 3.06 -11.73 -21.31
N LEU A 646 2.60 -12.14 -22.50
CA LEU A 646 1.49 -11.50 -23.18
C LEU A 646 0.18 -11.61 -22.40
N GLY A 647 -0.14 -12.78 -21.82
CA GLY A 647 -1.32 -13.01 -21.00
C GLY A 647 -1.40 -12.08 -19.80
N ARG A 648 -0.28 -11.89 -19.09
CA ARG A 648 -0.18 -10.94 -17.97
C ARG A 648 -0.41 -9.49 -18.41
N VAL A 649 0.24 -9.08 -19.51
CA VAL A 649 0.12 -7.72 -20.04
C VAL A 649 -1.30 -7.45 -20.56
N SER A 650 -1.95 -8.41 -21.20
CA SER A 650 -3.34 -8.32 -21.65
C SER A 650 -4.32 -8.20 -20.49
N ARG A 651 -4.13 -8.97 -19.40
CA ARG A 651 -4.95 -8.86 -18.18
C ARG A 651 -4.80 -7.50 -17.52
N TYR A 652 -3.58 -6.97 -17.47
CA TYR A 652 -3.33 -5.62 -16.97
C TYR A 652 -3.97 -4.55 -17.85
N ALA A 653 -3.83 -4.63 -19.17
CA ALA A 653 -4.43 -3.69 -20.09
C ALA A 653 -5.95 -3.63 -19.91
N GLN A 654 -6.60 -4.79 -19.79
CA GLN A 654 -8.03 -4.89 -19.46
C GLN A 654 -8.35 -4.25 -18.11
N TRP A 655 -7.63 -4.59 -17.05
CA TRP A 655 -7.83 -3.99 -15.72
C TRP A 655 -7.71 -2.47 -15.73
N ARG A 656 -6.73 -1.95 -16.45
CA ARG A 656 -6.46 -0.51 -16.54
C ARG A 656 -7.60 0.23 -17.23
N ASP A 657 -8.19 -0.40 -18.25
CA ASP A 657 -9.27 0.18 -19.04
C ASP A 657 -10.66 -0.04 -18.38
N THR A 658 -10.78 -0.96 -17.41
CA THR A 658 -11.99 -1.12 -16.57
C THR A 658 -12.20 0.10 -15.68
N ALA A 659 -13.43 0.61 -15.59
CA ALA A 659 -13.79 1.66 -14.63
C ALA A 659 -13.51 1.22 -13.18
N VAL A 660 -13.25 2.18 -12.28
CA VAL A 660 -12.95 1.89 -10.87
C VAL A 660 -14.19 1.36 -10.11
N GLY A 661 -15.40 1.54 -10.66
CA GLY A 661 -16.65 1.39 -9.93
C GLY A 661 -16.96 2.62 -9.07
N GLU A 662 -18.17 2.68 -8.51
CA GLU A 662 -18.57 3.71 -7.55
C GLU A 662 -18.44 3.15 -6.13
N PHE A 663 -18.02 4.00 -5.18
CA PHE A 663 -18.08 3.68 -3.75
C PHE A 663 -19.43 4.17 -3.24
N VAL A 664 -20.42 3.28 -3.27
CA VAL A 664 -21.80 3.60 -2.89
C VAL A 664 -22.00 3.36 -1.40
N VAL A 665 -22.80 4.22 -0.76
CA VAL A 665 -23.39 3.94 0.55
C VAL A 665 -24.78 3.36 0.29
N PRO A 666 -25.01 2.05 0.54
CA PRO A 666 -26.33 1.46 0.32
C PRO A 666 -27.44 2.21 1.09
N GLU A 667 -28.64 2.24 0.51
CA GLU A 667 -29.80 2.82 1.20
C GLU A 667 -30.25 1.95 2.40
N GLY A 668 -30.93 2.58 3.36
CA GLY A 668 -31.51 1.90 4.53
C GLY A 668 -30.49 1.55 5.63
N ILE A 669 -29.35 2.25 5.69
CA ILE A 669 -28.34 2.06 6.74
C ILE A 669 -28.62 2.98 7.94
N ASP A 670 -28.62 2.40 9.13
CA ASP A 670 -28.68 3.07 10.43
C ASP A 670 -27.36 2.86 11.19
N ALA A 671 -26.33 3.59 10.75
CA ALA A 671 -24.97 3.45 11.29
C ALA A 671 -24.87 3.95 12.74
N ASP A 672 -25.72 4.89 13.15
CA ASP A 672 -25.73 5.44 14.52
C ASP A 672 -26.20 4.37 15.50
N ARG A 673 -27.34 3.73 15.23
CA ARG A 673 -27.83 2.59 16.05
C ARG A 673 -26.80 1.47 16.12
N ALA A 674 -26.13 1.17 15.00
CA ALA A 674 -25.12 0.13 14.96
C ALA A 674 -23.90 0.47 15.82
N ARG A 675 -23.45 1.73 15.83
CA ARG A 675 -22.35 2.20 16.69
C ARG A 675 -22.73 2.16 18.17
N ASP A 676 -23.97 2.54 18.51
CA ASP A 676 -24.47 2.47 19.89
C ASP A 676 -24.51 1.03 20.39
N LEU A 677 -24.98 0.09 19.55
CA LEU A 677 -24.99 -1.34 19.87
C LEU A 677 -23.56 -1.85 20.12
N VAL A 678 -22.62 -1.57 19.22
CA VAL A 678 -21.22 -1.99 19.38
C VAL A 678 -20.56 -1.35 20.60
N ALA A 679 -20.81 -0.08 20.87
CA ALA A 679 -20.27 0.63 22.02
C ALA A 679 -20.74 0.02 23.36
N SER A 680 -21.94 -0.56 23.40
CA SER A 680 -22.49 -1.21 24.60
C SER A 680 -21.69 -2.43 25.08
N PHE A 681 -20.92 -3.08 24.21
CA PHE A 681 -20.11 -4.26 24.55
C PHE A 681 -18.76 -3.95 25.20
N GLY A 682 -18.31 -2.68 25.14
CA GLY A 682 -17.03 -2.22 25.68
C GLY A 682 -15.85 -2.31 24.68
N PRO A 683 -14.88 -1.37 24.75
CA PRO A 683 -13.88 -1.17 23.69
C PRO A 683 -12.75 -2.21 23.64
N ASP A 684 -12.47 -2.91 24.74
CA ASP A 684 -11.29 -3.78 24.90
C ASP A 684 -11.62 -5.28 25.00
N VAL A 685 -12.88 -5.66 24.79
CA VAL A 685 -13.35 -7.04 24.97
C VAL A 685 -13.67 -7.66 23.61
N THR A 686 -13.10 -8.84 23.35
CA THR A 686 -13.56 -9.70 22.25
C THR A 686 -14.89 -10.34 22.63
N HIS A 687 -15.96 -10.00 21.91
CA HIS A 687 -17.33 -10.43 22.17
C HIS A 687 -17.92 -11.13 20.93
N PRO A 688 -18.03 -12.47 20.93
CA PRO A 688 -18.84 -13.20 19.95
C PRO A 688 -20.31 -12.86 20.16
N LEU A 689 -20.98 -12.32 19.14
CA LEU A 689 -22.39 -11.96 19.24
C LEU A 689 -23.27 -13.20 19.34
N THR A 690 -24.31 -13.11 20.16
CA THR A 690 -25.44 -14.04 20.13
C THR A 690 -26.20 -13.89 18.80
N ASP A 691 -27.04 -14.89 18.47
CA ASP A 691 -27.78 -14.85 17.20
C ASP A 691 -28.71 -13.62 17.11
N ASP A 692 -29.37 -13.26 18.20
CA ASP A 692 -30.28 -12.09 18.23
C ASP A 692 -29.50 -10.77 18.08
N GLU A 693 -28.35 -10.63 18.76
CA GLU A 693 -27.47 -9.46 18.61
C GLU A 693 -26.91 -9.36 17.18
N ALA A 694 -26.55 -10.48 16.55
CA ALA A 694 -26.08 -10.51 15.17
C ALA A 694 -27.20 -10.10 14.20
N VAL A 695 -28.43 -10.57 14.41
CA VAL A 695 -29.61 -10.15 13.63
C VAL A 695 -29.84 -8.64 13.77
N ASP A 696 -29.83 -8.10 14.98
CA ASP A 696 -30.02 -6.67 15.23
C ASP A 696 -28.93 -5.82 14.56
N LEU A 697 -27.67 -6.25 14.65
CA LEU A 697 -26.56 -5.55 14.01
C LEU A 697 -26.66 -5.57 12.48
N LEU A 698 -26.95 -6.73 11.89
CA LEU A 698 -27.07 -6.90 10.44
C LEU A 698 -28.27 -6.12 9.88
N ALA A 699 -29.38 -6.08 10.62
CA ALA A 699 -30.56 -5.30 10.25
C ALA A 699 -30.26 -3.79 10.13
N CYS A 700 -29.33 -3.25 10.93
CA CYS A 700 -28.89 -1.85 10.82
C CYS A 700 -28.23 -1.54 9.46
N TYR A 701 -27.76 -2.54 8.72
CA TYR A 701 -27.20 -2.39 7.38
C TYR A 701 -28.11 -2.95 6.28
N GLY A 702 -29.37 -3.26 6.59
CA GLY A 702 -30.34 -3.84 5.66
C GLY A 702 -30.04 -5.29 5.27
N LEU A 703 -29.23 -6.02 6.06
CA LEU A 703 -28.96 -7.44 5.85
C LEU A 703 -29.96 -8.26 6.68
N GLU A 704 -31.02 -8.74 6.04
CA GLU A 704 -32.05 -9.54 6.69
C GLU A 704 -31.64 -11.02 6.79
N VAL A 705 -31.48 -11.51 8.02
CA VAL A 705 -31.36 -12.94 8.30
C VAL A 705 -32.76 -13.55 8.31
N ILE A 706 -32.96 -14.65 7.59
CA ILE A 706 -34.27 -15.31 7.49
C ILE A 706 -34.82 -15.60 8.89
N THR A 707 -36.06 -15.18 9.12
CA THR A 707 -36.73 -15.28 10.42
C THR A 707 -36.69 -16.71 10.96
N PHE A 708 -36.19 -16.85 12.19
CA PHE A 708 -36.14 -18.09 12.92
C PHE A 708 -36.72 -17.92 14.34
N ARG A 709 -37.01 -19.06 14.97
CA ARG A 709 -37.40 -19.19 16.38
C ARG A 709 -36.61 -20.32 17.02
N ARG A 710 -36.17 -20.13 18.25
CA ARG A 710 -35.69 -21.23 19.08
C ARG A 710 -36.89 -21.95 19.66
N ALA A 711 -36.90 -23.27 19.53
CA ALA A 711 -37.96 -24.11 20.03
C ALA A 711 -37.36 -25.23 20.90
N LYS A 712 -37.96 -25.47 22.06
CA LYS A 712 -37.57 -26.53 22.99
C LYS A 712 -38.61 -27.65 22.97
N GLY A 713 -38.30 -28.71 22.23
CA GLY A 713 -39.19 -29.86 22.04
C GLY A 713 -40.10 -29.74 20.82
N ALA A 714 -40.72 -30.86 20.45
CA ALA A 714 -41.47 -30.98 19.18
C ALA A 714 -42.74 -30.11 19.13
N ASP A 715 -43.45 -29.93 20.25
CA ASP A 715 -44.67 -29.11 20.30
C ASP A 715 -44.38 -27.63 20.05
N ASP A 716 -43.34 -27.13 20.70
CA ASP A 716 -42.86 -25.75 20.53
C ASP A 716 -42.36 -25.52 19.10
N ALA A 717 -41.70 -26.52 18.51
CA ALA A 717 -41.22 -26.44 17.13
C ALA A 717 -42.37 -26.42 16.10
N VAL A 718 -43.46 -27.16 16.37
CA VAL A 718 -44.69 -27.10 15.55
C VAL A 718 -45.37 -25.73 15.69
N ALA A 719 -45.49 -25.20 16.91
CA ALA A 719 -46.07 -23.87 17.14
C ALA A 719 -45.28 -22.79 16.39
N ALA A 720 -43.95 -22.81 16.50
CA ALA A 720 -43.06 -21.90 15.76
C ALA A 720 -43.21 -22.05 14.24
N ALA A 721 -43.35 -23.27 13.72
CA ALA A 721 -43.59 -23.50 12.30
C ALA A 721 -44.95 -22.96 11.82
N GLY A 722 -45.99 -23.06 12.65
CA GLY A 722 -47.30 -22.48 12.39
C GLY A 722 -47.27 -20.96 12.27
N GLU A 723 -46.43 -20.29 13.08
CA GLU A 723 -46.23 -18.84 13.00
C GLU A 723 -45.40 -18.42 11.77
N LEU A 724 -44.33 -19.16 11.46
CA LEU A 724 -43.40 -18.85 10.37
C LEU A 724 -43.95 -19.21 8.98
N GLY A 725 -44.86 -20.18 8.93
CA GLY A 725 -45.44 -20.72 7.70
C GLY A 725 -44.55 -21.79 7.04
N TYR A 726 -45.19 -22.88 6.59
CA TYR A 726 -44.54 -23.97 5.85
C TYR A 726 -44.20 -23.58 4.40
N PRO A 727 -43.13 -24.14 3.79
CA PRO A 727 -42.19 -25.09 4.38
C PRO A 727 -41.17 -24.44 5.31
N VAL A 728 -40.74 -25.22 6.32
CA VAL A 728 -39.72 -24.80 7.31
C VAL A 728 -38.52 -25.76 7.31
N VAL A 729 -37.42 -25.29 7.91
CA VAL A 729 -36.24 -26.07 8.24
C VAL A 729 -36.09 -26.13 9.75
N ILE A 730 -35.65 -27.28 10.26
CA ILE A 730 -35.13 -27.36 11.65
C ILE A 730 -33.61 -27.56 11.65
N LYS A 731 -32.92 -26.84 12.53
CA LYS A 731 -31.46 -26.88 12.69
C LYS A 731 -31.08 -27.09 14.15
N SER A 732 -30.00 -27.81 14.42
CA SER A 732 -29.45 -27.96 15.77
C SER A 732 -28.98 -26.61 16.34
N THR A 733 -29.20 -26.37 17.64
CA THR A 733 -28.62 -25.21 18.34
C THR A 733 -27.16 -25.40 18.74
N ALA A 734 -26.69 -26.64 18.82
CA ALA A 734 -25.35 -26.96 19.33
C ALA A 734 -24.24 -26.66 18.31
N ASP A 735 -23.21 -25.92 18.75
CA ASP A 735 -22.12 -25.41 17.89
C ASP A 735 -21.39 -26.51 17.10
N GLN A 736 -21.19 -27.69 17.69
CA GLN A 736 -20.50 -28.82 17.04
C GLN A 736 -21.24 -29.40 15.82
N TRP A 737 -22.56 -29.17 15.73
CA TRP A 737 -23.42 -29.64 14.63
C TRP A 737 -23.81 -28.50 13.69
N ARG A 738 -23.64 -27.26 14.14
CA ARG A 738 -23.96 -26.05 13.39
C ARG A 738 -22.98 -25.89 12.23
N HIS A 739 -23.49 -25.49 11.06
CA HIS A 739 -22.70 -25.19 9.86
C HIS A 739 -21.86 -26.34 9.27
N ARG A 740 -22.10 -27.60 9.66
CA ARG A 740 -21.47 -28.72 8.96
C ARG A 740 -22.03 -28.86 7.55
N GLY A 741 -21.12 -28.92 6.56
CA GLY A 741 -21.48 -29.09 5.14
C GLY A 741 -22.10 -30.44 4.77
N ASP A 742 -22.17 -31.39 5.70
CA ASP A 742 -22.85 -32.68 5.52
C ASP A 742 -24.32 -32.69 5.97
N PHE A 743 -24.84 -31.53 6.42
CA PHE A 743 -26.23 -31.32 6.84
C PHE A 743 -26.72 -32.26 7.94
N VAL A 744 -25.84 -32.95 8.68
CA VAL A 744 -26.24 -33.90 9.73
C VAL A 744 -27.12 -33.23 10.79
N GLY A 745 -26.82 -31.98 11.13
CA GLY A 745 -27.55 -31.15 12.08
C GLY A 745 -28.78 -30.41 11.52
N VAL A 746 -29.21 -30.69 10.29
CA VAL A 746 -30.26 -29.92 9.58
C VAL A 746 -31.28 -30.85 8.93
N ARG A 747 -32.57 -30.50 8.97
CA ARG A 747 -33.64 -31.18 8.22
C ARG A 747 -34.46 -30.16 7.44
N LEU A 748 -34.44 -30.30 6.12
CA LEU A 748 -34.99 -29.36 5.14
C LEU A 748 -36.35 -29.84 4.61
N ASP A 749 -37.08 -28.95 3.93
CA ASP A 749 -38.31 -29.26 3.17
C ASP A 749 -39.43 -29.87 4.02
N LEU A 750 -39.56 -29.41 5.27
CA LEU A 750 -40.63 -29.86 6.15
C LEU A 750 -41.90 -29.09 5.78
N VAL A 751 -42.89 -29.81 5.25
CA VAL A 751 -44.14 -29.24 4.71
C VAL A 751 -45.37 -29.48 5.60
N SER A 752 -45.23 -30.24 6.69
CA SER A 752 -46.32 -30.56 7.61
C SER A 752 -45.85 -30.72 9.06
N GLU A 753 -46.79 -30.65 10.00
CA GLU A 753 -46.53 -30.89 11.42
C GLU A 753 -45.97 -32.29 11.68
N GLU A 754 -46.50 -33.30 10.99
CA GLU A 754 -46.09 -34.70 11.12
C GLU A 754 -44.63 -34.89 10.68
N ALA A 755 -44.26 -34.31 9.54
CA ALA A 755 -42.90 -34.34 9.03
C ALA A 755 -41.94 -33.63 10.00
N LEU A 756 -42.36 -32.49 10.56
CA LEU A 756 -41.56 -31.73 11.51
C LEU A 756 -41.33 -32.48 12.83
N ARG A 757 -42.36 -33.13 13.38
CA ARG A 757 -42.23 -33.93 14.61
C ARG A 757 -41.29 -35.12 14.41
N ALA A 758 -41.40 -35.81 13.28
CA ALA A 758 -40.52 -36.92 12.94
C ALA A 758 -39.07 -36.45 12.78
N ALA A 759 -38.86 -35.34 12.08
CA ALA A 759 -37.55 -34.73 11.89
C ALA A 759 -36.93 -34.24 13.22
N HIS A 760 -37.74 -33.65 14.11
CA HIS A 760 -37.29 -33.21 15.44
C HIS A 760 -36.82 -34.39 16.28
N ALA A 761 -37.61 -35.46 16.39
CA ALA A 761 -37.24 -36.65 17.14
C ALA A 761 -35.95 -37.30 16.61
N GLU A 762 -35.78 -37.34 15.28
CA GLU A 762 -34.55 -37.83 14.66
C GLU A 762 -33.35 -36.94 14.99
N LEU A 763 -33.51 -35.63 14.83
CA LEU A 763 -32.46 -34.64 15.06
C LEU A 763 -32.02 -34.63 16.53
N SER A 764 -32.97 -34.61 17.48
CA SER A 764 -32.72 -34.70 18.93
C SER A 764 -31.86 -35.92 19.29
N ARG A 765 -32.16 -37.07 18.69
CA ARG A 765 -31.40 -38.31 18.92
C ARG A 765 -29.96 -38.23 18.39
N VAL A 766 -29.75 -37.55 17.27
CA VAL A 766 -28.43 -37.37 16.67
C VAL A 766 -27.61 -36.34 17.44
N THR A 767 -28.23 -35.22 17.83
CA THR A 767 -27.52 -34.08 18.39
C THR A 767 -27.41 -34.12 19.91
N GLY A 768 -28.24 -34.92 20.57
CA GLY A 768 -28.33 -35.02 22.03
C GLY A 768 -28.99 -33.81 22.69
N SER A 769 -29.74 -33.00 21.93
CA SER A 769 -30.40 -31.78 22.39
C SER A 769 -31.81 -31.70 21.81
N ASP A 770 -32.80 -31.38 22.64
CA ASP A 770 -34.19 -31.15 22.22
C ASP A 770 -34.45 -29.72 21.75
N GLU A 771 -33.45 -28.84 21.85
CA GLU A 771 -33.53 -27.47 21.39
C GLU A 771 -33.11 -27.37 19.92
N VAL A 772 -33.96 -26.75 19.11
CA VAL A 772 -33.74 -26.55 17.67
C VAL A 772 -34.09 -25.12 17.25
N TYR A 773 -33.49 -24.67 16.16
CA TYR A 773 -34.03 -23.54 15.41
C TYR A 773 -35.08 -24.03 14.44
N VAL A 774 -36.24 -23.41 14.44
CA VAL A 774 -37.23 -23.50 13.36
C VAL A 774 -37.10 -22.23 12.54
N GLN A 775 -36.87 -22.36 11.23
CA GLN A 775 -36.66 -21.21 10.34
C GLN A 775 -37.47 -21.40 9.06
N ARG A 776 -37.97 -20.31 8.48
CA ARG A 776 -38.65 -20.37 7.19
C ARG A 776 -37.70 -20.89 6.10
N MET A 777 -38.18 -21.72 5.20
CA MET A 777 -37.35 -22.18 4.09
C MET A 777 -37.12 -21.05 3.07
N ALA A 778 -35.86 -20.82 2.70
CA ALA A 778 -35.50 -19.91 1.63
C ALA A 778 -35.86 -20.50 0.25
N PRO A 779 -36.03 -19.67 -0.79
CA PRO A 779 -36.10 -20.17 -2.16
C PRO A 779 -34.90 -21.07 -2.50
N LYS A 780 -35.15 -22.14 -3.27
CA LYS A 780 -34.09 -23.05 -3.71
C LYS A 780 -33.09 -22.28 -4.57
N GLY A 781 -31.81 -22.40 -4.24
CA GLY A 781 -30.75 -21.64 -4.88
C GLY A 781 -29.37 -22.22 -4.59
N THR A 782 -28.36 -21.57 -5.15
CA THR A 782 -26.94 -21.92 -4.95
C THR A 782 -26.47 -21.41 -3.61
N SER A 783 -25.89 -22.28 -2.79
CA SER A 783 -25.34 -21.92 -1.48
C SER A 783 -24.02 -21.18 -1.64
N CYS A 784 -23.89 -20.01 -1.04
CA CYS A 784 -22.70 -19.16 -1.06
C CYS A 784 -22.29 -18.77 0.37
N THR A 785 -21.04 -18.37 0.55
CA THR A 785 -20.53 -17.79 1.79
C THR A 785 -19.99 -16.39 1.51
N VAL A 786 -20.26 -15.45 2.42
CA VAL A 786 -19.61 -14.12 2.44
C VAL A 786 -18.98 -13.92 3.81
N GLU A 787 -17.67 -13.71 3.83
CA GLU A 787 -16.91 -13.66 5.07
C GLU A 787 -16.10 -12.36 5.16
N VAL A 788 -15.91 -11.87 6.37
CA VAL A 788 -14.95 -10.83 6.72
C VAL A 788 -13.89 -11.48 7.58
N VAL A 789 -12.65 -11.39 7.11
CA VAL A 789 -11.48 -11.91 7.81
C VAL A 789 -10.57 -10.74 8.14
N ASP A 790 -10.16 -10.62 9.40
CA ASP A 790 -9.15 -9.64 9.75
C ASP A 790 -7.75 -10.20 9.52
N ASP A 791 -7.03 -9.63 8.57
CA ASP A 791 -5.64 -9.95 8.28
C ASP A 791 -4.71 -8.97 9.04
N PRO A 792 -3.69 -9.45 9.78
CA PRO A 792 -2.79 -8.57 10.54
C PRO A 792 -2.02 -7.54 9.70
N SER A 793 -1.84 -7.80 8.40
CA SER A 793 -1.09 -6.96 7.45
C SER A 793 -1.97 -6.01 6.67
N PHE A 794 -3.16 -6.46 6.23
CA PHE A 794 -4.07 -5.70 5.36
C PHE A 794 -5.28 -5.14 6.11
N GLY A 795 -5.57 -5.66 7.29
CA GLY A 795 -6.81 -5.47 8.03
C GLY A 795 -7.94 -6.30 7.45
N SER A 796 -9.17 -5.82 7.61
CA SER A 796 -10.36 -6.54 7.20
C SER A 796 -10.46 -6.72 5.68
N LEU A 797 -10.62 -7.98 5.27
CA LEU A 797 -10.82 -8.43 3.90
C LEU A 797 -12.23 -9.02 3.77
N VAL A 798 -12.90 -8.74 2.65
CA VAL A 798 -14.17 -9.40 2.31
C VAL A 798 -13.87 -10.57 1.38
N ALA A 799 -14.36 -11.75 1.74
CA ALA A 799 -14.22 -12.97 0.98
C ALA A 799 -15.57 -13.48 0.48
N PHE A 800 -15.57 -14.07 -0.71
CA PHE A 800 -16.73 -14.71 -1.31
C PHE A 800 -16.35 -16.09 -1.85
N GLY A 801 -17.25 -17.06 -1.67
CA GLY A 801 -17.11 -18.38 -2.26
C GLY A 801 -18.46 -19.11 -2.32
N LEU A 802 -18.50 -20.24 -2.99
CA LEU A 802 -19.67 -21.13 -2.93
C LEU A 802 -19.55 -22.04 -1.70
N SER A 803 -20.64 -22.28 -0.97
CA SER A 803 -20.58 -23.20 0.19
C SER A 803 -20.48 -24.66 -0.30
N GLY A 804 -19.75 -25.49 0.45
CA GLY A 804 -19.70 -26.94 0.23
C GLY A 804 -18.31 -27.53 0.42
N MET A 805 -18.27 -28.80 0.82
CA MET A 805 -17.02 -29.50 1.16
C MET A 805 -15.96 -29.47 0.05
N ALA A 806 -16.38 -29.58 -1.22
CA ALA A 806 -15.44 -29.53 -2.33
C ALA A 806 -14.82 -28.13 -2.51
N THR A 807 -15.62 -27.07 -2.34
CA THR A 807 -15.14 -25.69 -2.43
C THR A 807 -14.20 -25.35 -1.28
N GLU A 808 -14.51 -25.82 -0.06
CA GLU A 808 -13.66 -25.67 1.12
C GLU A 808 -12.33 -26.43 0.97
N LEU A 809 -12.37 -27.68 0.48
CA LEU A 809 -11.17 -28.49 0.29
C LEU A 809 -10.24 -27.93 -0.79
N LEU A 810 -10.81 -27.33 -1.83
CA LEU A 810 -10.07 -26.74 -2.96
C LEU A 810 -9.70 -25.26 -2.74
N ASP A 811 -10.14 -24.68 -1.62
CA ASP A 811 -9.97 -23.26 -1.29
C ASP A 811 -10.43 -22.33 -2.43
N ASP A 812 -11.57 -22.65 -3.05
CA ASP A 812 -12.11 -21.89 -4.18
C ASP A 812 -12.89 -20.64 -3.70
N ARG A 813 -12.11 -19.70 -3.16
CA ARG A 813 -12.57 -18.43 -2.60
C ARG A 813 -11.84 -17.27 -3.24
N ALA A 814 -12.52 -16.12 -3.27
CA ALA A 814 -11.95 -14.86 -3.73
C ALA A 814 -11.96 -13.84 -2.59
N TYR A 815 -11.03 -12.89 -2.61
CA TYR A 815 -10.88 -11.87 -1.57
C TYR A 815 -10.80 -10.46 -2.18
N ARG A 816 -11.26 -9.46 -1.42
CA ARG A 816 -11.09 -8.02 -1.71
C ARG A 816 -10.72 -7.27 -0.43
N VAL A 817 -9.88 -6.25 -0.60
CA VAL A 817 -9.51 -5.29 0.43
C VAL A 817 -10.55 -4.17 0.47
N LEU A 818 -10.91 -3.70 1.67
CA LEU A 818 -11.78 -2.54 1.85
C LEU A 818 -11.07 -1.20 1.52
N PRO A 819 -11.80 -0.17 1.05
CA PRO A 819 -13.23 -0.18 0.69
C PRO A 819 -13.51 -0.95 -0.61
N VAL A 820 -14.71 -1.51 -0.72
CA VAL A 820 -15.18 -2.27 -1.90
C VAL A 820 -16.06 -1.37 -2.77
N SER A 821 -15.68 -1.21 -4.05
CA SER A 821 -16.52 -0.53 -5.06
C SER A 821 -17.55 -1.48 -5.68
N THR A 822 -18.52 -0.95 -6.43
CA THR A 822 -19.49 -1.75 -7.20
C THR A 822 -18.80 -2.73 -8.17
N GLU A 823 -17.74 -2.30 -8.84
CA GLU A 823 -16.94 -3.16 -9.73
C GLU A 823 -16.15 -4.22 -8.94
N ASP A 824 -15.60 -3.85 -7.77
CA ASP A 824 -14.88 -4.80 -6.90
C ASP A 824 -15.83 -5.92 -6.42
N ALA A 825 -17.07 -5.59 -6.06
CA ALA A 825 -18.12 -6.54 -5.65
C ALA A 825 -18.53 -7.46 -6.82
N ALA A 826 -18.81 -6.89 -8.00
CA ALA A 826 -19.15 -7.65 -9.20
C ALA A 826 -18.05 -8.65 -9.57
N ARG A 827 -16.78 -8.23 -9.50
CA ARG A 827 -15.64 -9.13 -9.76
C ARG A 827 -15.42 -10.14 -8.65
N LEU A 828 -15.70 -9.81 -7.40
CA LEU A 828 -15.57 -10.73 -6.27
C LEU A 828 -16.53 -11.91 -6.41
N VAL A 829 -17.80 -11.66 -6.71
CA VAL A 829 -18.83 -12.71 -6.86
C VAL A 829 -18.56 -13.64 -8.05
N ARG A 830 -17.91 -13.12 -9.10
CA ARG A 830 -17.57 -13.89 -10.32
C ARG A 830 -16.19 -14.55 -10.30
N ALA A 831 -15.37 -14.28 -9.28
CA ALA A 831 -13.99 -14.74 -9.23
C ALA A 831 -13.79 -16.23 -8.90
N PRO A 832 -14.61 -16.88 -8.04
CA PRO A 832 -14.47 -18.31 -7.77
C PRO A 832 -14.56 -19.14 -9.06
N ARG A 833 -13.80 -20.22 -9.15
CA ARG A 833 -13.83 -21.15 -10.31
C ARG A 833 -15.19 -21.81 -10.47
N ALA A 834 -15.90 -22.01 -9.36
CA ALA A 834 -17.27 -22.53 -9.34
C ALA A 834 -18.35 -21.46 -9.62
N ALA A 835 -17.98 -20.17 -9.83
CA ALA A 835 -18.93 -19.10 -10.16
C ALA A 835 -19.82 -19.35 -11.40
N PRO A 836 -19.44 -20.15 -12.42
CA PRO A 836 -20.37 -20.52 -13.50
C PRO A 836 -21.68 -21.17 -13.02
N LEU A 837 -21.71 -21.76 -11.81
CA LEU A 837 -22.95 -22.25 -11.18
C LEU A 837 -23.95 -21.12 -10.88
N LEU A 838 -23.47 -19.89 -10.68
CA LEU A 838 -24.30 -18.69 -10.45
C LEU A 838 -24.90 -18.16 -11.75
N THR A 839 -24.24 -18.34 -12.89
CA THR A 839 -24.69 -17.83 -14.20
C THR A 839 -25.47 -18.85 -15.03
N GLY A 840 -25.77 -20.01 -14.46
CA GLY A 840 -26.45 -21.13 -15.13
C GLY A 840 -25.47 -22.16 -15.69
N TYR A 841 -25.44 -23.36 -15.09
CA TYR A 841 -24.59 -24.47 -15.49
C TYR A 841 -25.43 -25.74 -15.63
N ARG A 842 -25.35 -26.40 -16.79
CA ARG A 842 -26.12 -27.62 -17.10
C ARG A 842 -27.63 -27.49 -16.84
N GLY A 843 -28.21 -26.32 -17.12
CA GLY A 843 -29.65 -26.09 -17.04
C GLY A 843 -30.16 -25.59 -15.69
N THR A 844 -29.28 -25.19 -14.76
CA THR A 844 -29.70 -24.42 -13.58
C THR A 844 -30.07 -22.99 -13.98
N ASP A 845 -31.07 -22.42 -13.32
CA ASP A 845 -31.44 -21.02 -13.52
C ASP A 845 -30.33 -20.10 -12.98
N PRO A 846 -29.98 -19.01 -13.71
CA PRO A 846 -29.07 -17.99 -13.20
C PRO A 846 -29.60 -17.34 -11.92
N VAL A 847 -28.72 -17.08 -10.96
CA VAL A 847 -29.08 -16.38 -9.72
C VAL A 847 -29.12 -14.88 -9.94
N ASP A 848 -29.75 -14.14 -9.01
CA ASP A 848 -29.65 -12.70 -8.96
C ASP A 848 -28.26 -12.26 -8.44
N LEU A 849 -27.35 -12.00 -9.39
CA LEU A 849 -25.99 -11.53 -9.08
C LEU A 849 -26.00 -10.14 -8.44
N ALA A 850 -26.94 -9.26 -8.81
CA ALA A 850 -27.01 -7.92 -8.24
C ALA A 850 -27.37 -7.98 -6.74
N ALA A 851 -28.24 -8.90 -6.34
CA ALA A 851 -28.54 -9.13 -4.92
C ALA A 851 -27.31 -9.64 -4.13
N LEU A 852 -26.47 -10.51 -4.72
CA LEU A 852 -25.22 -10.94 -4.09
C LEU A 852 -24.20 -9.80 -3.99
N GLU A 853 -24.09 -8.99 -5.04
CA GLU A 853 -23.23 -7.80 -5.06
C GLU A 853 -23.65 -6.78 -3.98
N ASP A 854 -24.96 -6.56 -3.79
CA ASP A 854 -25.50 -5.69 -2.73
C ASP A 854 -25.16 -6.21 -1.32
N VAL A 855 -25.25 -7.52 -1.08
CA VAL A 855 -24.81 -8.13 0.20
C VAL A 855 -23.34 -7.83 0.49
N VAL A 856 -22.47 -7.98 -0.53
CA VAL A 856 -21.04 -7.68 -0.40
C VAL A 856 -20.80 -6.20 -0.08
N LEU A 857 -21.50 -5.29 -0.77
CA LEU A 857 -21.38 -3.84 -0.55
C LEU A 857 -21.85 -3.44 0.86
N ARG A 858 -22.97 -4.00 1.35
CA ARG A 858 -23.49 -3.76 2.71
C ARG A 858 -22.53 -4.27 3.78
N ILE A 859 -21.94 -5.46 3.60
CA ILE A 859 -20.91 -5.99 4.51
C ILE A 859 -19.67 -5.09 4.49
N GLY A 860 -19.22 -4.66 3.31
CA GLY A 860 -18.09 -3.75 3.20
C GLY A 860 -18.33 -2.46 3.97
N ARG A 861 -19.51 -1.86 3.79
CA ARG A 861 -19.92 -0.66 4.52
C ARG A 861 -20.02 -0.87 6.03
N LEU A 862 -20.56 -2.01 6.47
CA LEU A 862 -20.67 -2.39 7.88
C LEU A 862 -19.29 -2.39 8.56
N VAL A 863 -18.29 -3.01 7.93
CA VAL A 863 -16.94 -3.12 8.49
C VAL A 863 -16.20 -1.78 8.46
N GLU A 864 -16.44 -0.96 7.43
CA GLU A 864 -15.87 0.39 7.36
C GLU A 864 -16.38 1.30 8.48
N ASP A 865 -17.68 1.24 8.76
CA ASP A 865 -18.32 2.02 9.83
C ASP A 865 -18.03 1.47 11.23
N LEU A 866 -17.85 0.14 11.34
CA LEU A 866 -17.62 -0.58 12.60
C LEU A 866 -16.30 -1.36 12.55
N PRO A 867 -15.14 -0.69 12.71
CA PRO A 867 -13.83 -1.37 12.70
C PRO A 867 -13.66 -2.39 13.85
N GLN A 868 -14.54 -2.37 14.85
CA GLN A 868 -14.56 -3.34 15.95
C GLN A 868 -15.00 -4.72 15.45
N VAL A 869 -15.64 -4.83 14.28
CA VAL A 869 -16.02 -6.11 13.69
C VAL A 869 -14.76 -6.85 13.24
N ARG A 870 -14.37 -7.87 14.00
CA ARG A 870 -13.15 -8.67 13.81
C ARG A 870 -13.35 -9.79 12.82
N SER A 871 -14.52 -10.38 12.85
CA SER A 871 -14.95 -11.37 11.87
C SER A 871 -16.44 -11.31 11.68
N LEU A 872 -16.88 -11.61 10.47
CA LEU A 872 -18.27 -11.76 10.09
C LEU A 872 -18.35 -12.92 9.11
N ALA A 873 -19.31 -13.82 9.26
CA ALA A 873 -19.53 -14.90 8.31
C ALA A 873 -21.03 -15.04 8.06
N LEU A 874 -21.45 -14.83 6.81
CA LEU A 874 -22.78 -15.16 6.34
C LEU A 874 -22.69 -16.52 5.65
N ASP A 875 -23.10 -17.57 6.35
CA ASP A 875 -23.02 -18.94 5.84
C ASP A 875 -24.19 -19.83 6.31
N PRO A 876 -25.05 -20.30 5.38
CA PRO A 876 -25.05 -19.98 3.95
C PRO A 876 -25.87 -18.72 3.61
N VAL A 877 -25.48 -18.06 2.52
CA VAL A 877 -26.31 -17.15 1.72
C VAL A 877 -26.86 -17.94 0.54
N LEU A 878 -28.17 -18.13 0.45
CA LEU A 878 -28.78 -18.82 -0.69
C LEU A 878 -29.08 -17.82 -1.81
N ALA A 879 -28.41 -17.98 -2.95
CA ALA A 879 -28.60 -17.17 -4.13
C ALA A 879 -29.56 -17.86 -5.10
N SER A 880 -30.68 -17.21 -5.42
CA SER A 880 -31.69 -17.71 -6.36
C SER A 880 -32.07 -16.62 -7.38
N PRO A 881 -32.88 -16.94 -8.40
CA PRO A 881 -33.40 -15.92 -9.31
C PRO A 881 -34.28 -14.86 -8.62
N GLN A 882 -34.70 -15.09 -7.37
CA GLN A 882 -35.53 -14.17 -6.58
C GLN A 882 -34.73 -13.24 -5.67
N GLY A 883 -33.41 -13.45 -5.53
CA GLY A 883 -32.54 -12.64 -4.69
C GLY A 883 -31.49 -13.47 -3.92
N ALA A 884 -30.88 -12.84 -2.92
CA ALA A 884 -29.93 -13.45 -2.00
C ALA A 884 -30.51 -13.49 -0.58
N PHE A 885 -30.53 -14.68 0.04
CA PHE A 885 -31.19 -14.89 1.32
C PHE A 885 -30.20 -15.40 2.38
N VAL A 886 -29.98 -14.64 3.44
CA VAL A 886 -29.04 -14.97 4.52
C VAL A 886 -29.68 -15.98 5.47
N ALA A 887 -29.19 -17.22 5.51
CA ALA A 887 -29.76 -18.28 6.35
C ALA A 887 -29.03 -18.49 7.67
N GLY A 888 -27.81 -17.94 7.81
CA GLY A 888 -27.00 -18.02 9.02
C GLY A 888 -25.96 -16.90 9.03
N ALA A 889 -25.68 -16.39 10.22
CA ALA A 889 -24.70 -15.34 10.45
C ALA A 889 -23.92 -15.59 11.74
N ARG A 890 -22.64 -15.21 11.74
CA ARG A 890 -21.81 -15.12 12.94
C ARG A 890 -21.01 -13.83 12.87
N VAL A 891 -20.91 -13.14 14.00
CA VAL A 891 -20.17 -11.89 14.10
C VAL A 891 -19.37 -11.89 15.40
N THR A 892 -18.12 -11.47 15.33
CA THR A 892 -17.28 -11.24 16.50
C THR A 892 -16.86 -9.78 16.55
N ILE A 893 -17.17 -9.11 17.65
CA ILE A 893 -16.70 -7.76 17.97
C ILE A 893 -15.41 -7.87 18.80
N GLY A 894 -14.52 -6.89 18.70
CA GLY A 894 -13.30 -6.83 19.47
C GLY A 894 -12.59 -5.49 19.34
N PRO A 895 -11.39 -5.35 19.93
CA PRO A 895 -10.64 -4.11 19.89
C PRO A 895 -10.36 -3.68 18.45
N VAL A 896 -10.46 -2.37 18.23
CA VAL A 896 -10.19 -1.76 16.93
C VAL A 896 -8.78 -2.15 16.48
N PRO A 897 -8.60 -2.79 15.30
CA PRO A 897 -7.27 -3.06 14.78
C PRO A 897 -6.57 -1.73 14.61
N ASP A 898 -5.30 -1.68 15.00
CA ASP A 898 -4.55 -0.43 15.06
C ASP A 898 -4.74 0.40 13.77
N ARG A 899 -5.46 1.53 13.90
CA ARG A 899 -5.99 2.37 12.80
C ARG A 899 -4.90 3.21 12.14
N ARG A 900 -3.69 2.66 12.02
CA ARG A 900 -2.44 3.37 11.72
C ARG A 900 -2.40 4.05 10.34
N ASP A 901 -3.35 3.80 9.43
CA ASP A 901 -3.38 4.41 8.08
C ASP A 901 -4.47 5.47 7.86
N ALA A 902 -5.52 5.49 8.69
CA ALA A 902 -6.51 6.57 8.66
C ALA A 902 -6.05 7.81 9.45
N GLY A 903 -5.04 7.62 10.32
CA GLY A 903 -4.40 8.67 11.11
C GLY A 903 -3.60 9.69 10.28
N PRO A 904 -2.97 10.67 10.95
CA PRO A 904 -2.17 11.69 10.28
C PRO A 904 -0.91 11.08 9.67
N ARG A 905 -0.32 11.75 8.67
CA ARG A 905 0.85 11.26 7.95
C ARG A 905 2.00 10.94 8.92
N ARG A 906 2.72 9.85 8.69
CA ARG A 906 3.91 9.46 9.47
C ARG A 906 4.76 8.46 8.71
N LEU A 907 6.07 8.53 8.89
CA LEU A 907 7.01 7.48 8.53
C LEU A 907 6.92 6.36 9.57
N ARG A 908 7.08 5.12 9.11
CA ARG A 908 7.19 3.94 9.98
C ARG A 908 8.61 3.44 9.89
#